data_AF-A0A420HFS3-F1
#
_entry.id   AF-A0A420HFS3-F1
#
_cell.length_a   1.000
_cell.length_b   1.000
_cell.length_c   1.000
_cell.angle_alpha   90.00
_cell.angle_beta   90.00
_cell.angle_gamma   90.00
#
_symmetry.space_group_name_H-M   'P 1'
#
loop_
_entity.id
_entity.type
_entity.pdbx_description
1 polymer ?
#
loop_
_entity_poly.entity_id
_entity_poly.type
_entity_poly.pdbx_seq_one_letter_code
_entity_poly.pdbx_strand_id
1 'polypeptide(L)'
;MTSADIQNGTEVISGDGTGLSPFSDVLKSRYSKVRNWIKTIDESEGGLQEFSRGSEKFGFNVDESNNTITYREWAPNASQAFLIGDFNEWNPESHPMTRNTYGVFEIILPARESQPAIPHNSRVKISLIIPDGQRIDRIPAWIQYVTQDLSVSPLYDARFWNPPAADKYEIKNPRPKRPESLRIYEAHVGISSPELRVTTYKEFTKNMLHRIKNLKYNAIQLMAVMEHAYYASFGYQITSFFAASSRFGPPEDLKELIDKAHELGIVVLLDVVHSHASSNVLDGLNKFDGSESCYFHAGPKGRHELWDSRLFNYGSHEVLRFLLSNLRFWMDKYNFDGFRFDGVTSMLYHHHGIGTGFSGGYHEYFGPSVDDDSIVYLTLANEMLHQLYPDVITIAEDVSGMPALCLPLSLGGIGFDYRLAMAIPDMWIKILKEKRDEEWDIGNICFNLTNRRYREKTIAYCESHDQALVGDKSIMMHLCDAELYTHMSILTELTPVIERGLALHKMIRLLTHSLGGEGYLNFEGNEFGHPEWLDFPRVGNDNSFWYARRQLNLTEDPLLRYKFLNDFDSQMNSLEEKYGWLHSDQAYISSKSNQILVFERAGLVWVFNFNPQASYTDHKVGVEQAGTYRVVLTTDSQEFGGFGRINPETQHFTTSSPWDNRKNYMQIYTPARSAIVLALESTLALQKSALRSSRYALRPSSCLRVPSARFISDSAIHGKIHQVIGAVVDVKFDTDKLPPILNALETKNGDRKLVLEVAQHLGENVVRTIAMDGTEGLVRGHRVSDTGSPISIPVGPGTLGRIMNVTGDPIDERGPIKHSKKLPIHADAPAFTDQSTAAEVLVTGIKVVDLLAPYARGGKIGLFGGAGVGKTVFIQELINNIAKAHGGYSVFTGVGERTREGNDLYHEMQETKVIQLDGESKVALVFGQMNEPPGARARVALTGLTIAEYFRDEEGQDVLLFIDNIFRFTQAGSEVSALLGRIPSAVGYQPTLAVDMGLMQERITTTTKGSITSVQAVYVPADDLTDPAPATTFAHLDATTVLSRGISELGIYPAVDPLDSKSRMLDPRIIGQDHYDTASKVQQMLQEYKSLQDIIAILGMDELSEADKLTVERARKLQRFLSQPFAVAQVFTGIEGVLVDLKDTIRSFKAIMNGEGDDLPESAFYMVGDIDAARAKGEKILAELMK
;
A
#
# COMPACT_ATOMS: atom_id res chain seq x y z
N MET A 1 -51.55 17.46 18.44
CA MET A 1 -50.70 18.53 17.91
C MET A 1 -50.92 18.58 16.41
N THR A 2 -51.40 19.71 15.89
CA THR A 2 -51.71 19.94 14.48
C THR A 2 -50.73 20.96 13.91
N SER A 3 -49.74 20.43 13.20
CA SER A 3 -49.03 20.98 12.04
C SER A 3 -48.17 19.81 11.60
N ALA A 4 -48.29 19.34 10.36
CA ALA A 4 -47.35 18.36 9.83
C ALA A 4 -45.93 18.96 10.01
N ASP A 5 -45.11 18.34 10.87
CA ASP A 5 -43.71 18.71 11.02
C ASP A 5 -43.08 18.62 9.63
N ILE A 6 -42.72 19.78 9.07
CA ILE A 6 -42.09 19.85 7.76
C ILE A 6 -40.71 19.21 7.93
N GLN A 7 -40.56 17.97 7.46
CA GLN A 7 -39.25 17.32 7.41
C GLN A 7 -38.30 18.21 6.61
N ASN A 8 -37.24 18.67 7.25
CA ASN A 8 -36.29 19.62 6.67
C ASN A 8 -34.87 19.05 6.57
N GLY A 9 -34.70 17.76 6.89
CA GLY A 9 -33.43 17.04 6.80
C GLY A 9 -32.53 17.24 8.02
N THR A 10 -33.07 17.73 9.15
CA THR A 10 -32.31 17.95 10.39
C THR A 10 -32.68 16.98 11.52
N GLU A 11 -33.52 16.00 11.23
CA GLU A 11 -34.05 15.06 12.20
C GLU A 11 -32.95 14.24 12.89
N VAL A 12 -31.82 13.98 12.21
CA VAL A 12 -30.61 13.34 12.76
C VAL A 12 -30.01 14.09 13.96
N ILE A 13 -30.18 15.41 14.05
CA ILE A 13 -29.64 16.23 15.14
C ILE A 13 -30.26 15.84 16.49
N SER A 14 -31.51 15.35 16.49
CA SER A 14 -32.18 14.89 17.71
C SER A 14 -31.58 13.59 18.29
N GLY A 15 -30.87 12.81 17.45
CA GLY A 15 -30.32 11.50 17.81
C GLY A 15 -28.82 11.47 18.11
N ASP A 16 -28.01 12.35 17.51
CA ASP A 16 -26.53 12.33 17.60
C ASP A 16 -25.95 13.25 18.72
N GLY A 17 -26.81 13.86 19.53
CA GLY A 17 -26.37 14.86 20.51
C GLY A 17 -25.79 16.12 19.83
N THR A 18 -25.25 17.03 20.63
CA THR A 18 -24.96 18.43 20.25
C THR A 18 -23.98 18.68 19.09
N GLY A 19 -23.38 17.64 18.48
CA GLY A 19 -22.31 17.73 17.49
C GLY A 19 -22.72 18.13 16.06
N LEU A 20 -23.88 17.66 15.57
CA LEU A 20 -24.39 18.03 14.22
C LEU A 20 -25.13 19.37 14.19
N SER A 21 -25.55 19.89 15.34
CA SER A 21 -26.33 21.13 15.46
C SER A 21 -25.72 22.33 14.71
N PRO A 22 -24.38 22.58 14.78
CA PRO A 22 -23.74 23.67 14.04
C PRO A 22 -23.83 23.56 12.51
N PHE A 23 -24.10 22.37 11.97
CA PHE A 23 -24.13 22.10 10.53
C PHE A 23 -25.56 21.95 9.99
N SER A 24 -26.57 22.35 10.76
CA SER A 24 -27.98 22.21 10.40
C SER A 24 -28.34 22.86 9.05
N ASP A 25 -27.73 24.00 8.70
CA ASP A 25 -28.00 24.66 7.42
C ASP A 25 -27.42 23.90 6.22
N VAL A 26 -26.26 23.24 6.40
CA VAL A 26 -25.68 22.35 5.38
C VAL A 26 -26.59 21.14 5.16
N LEU A 27 -27.09 20.52 6.24
CA LEU A 27 -28.03 19.40 6.17
C LEU A 27 -29.33 19.78 5.45
N LYS A 28 -29.93 20.93 5.79
CA LYS A 28 -31.12 21.47 5.10
C LYS A 28 -30.86 21.72 3.61
N SER A 29 -29.69 22.27 3.29
CA SER A 29 -29.28 22.53 1.90
C SER A 29 -29.20 21.23 1.10
N ARG A 30 -28.50 20.21 1.62
CA ARG A 30 -28.40 18.89 0.99
C ARG A 30 -29.75 18.22 0.81
N TYR A 31 -30.57 18.19 1.87
CA TYR A 31 -31.92 17.65 1.80
C TYR A 31 -32.76 18.36 0.73
N SER A 32 -32.70 19.69 0.67
CA SER A 32 -33.41 20.48 -0.35
C SER A 32 -32.93 20.17 -1.76
N LYS A 33 -31.61 20.01 -1.98
CA LYS A 33 -31.05 19.62 -3.28
C LYS A 33 -31.57 18.26 -3.74
N VAL A 34 -31.57 17.25 -2.86
CA VAL A 34 -32.10 15.91 -3.17
C VAL A 34 -33.59 15.99 -3.49
N ARG A 35 -34.40 16.68 -2.68
CA ARG A 35 -35.84 16.83 -2.92
C ARG A 35 -36.14 17.56 -4.23
N ASN A 36 -35.33 18.54 -4.61
CA ASN A 36 -35.45 19.22 -5.90
C ASN A 36 -35.18 18.26 -7.07
N TRP A 37 -34.14 17.43 -6.99
CA TRP A 37 -33.87 16.43 -8.01
C TRP A 37 -34.99 15.37 -8.11
N ILE A 38 -35.49 14.87 -6.98
CA ILE A 38 -36.65 13.96 -6.97
C ILE A 38 -37.84 14.62 -7.69
N LYS A 39 -38.15 15.87 -7.33
CA LYS A 39 -39.23 16.62 -7.97
C LYS A 39 -39.01 16.79 -9.48
N THR A 40 -37.80 17.14 -9.90
CA THR A 40 -37.45 17.27 -11.32
C THR A 40 -37.68 15.95 -12.05
N ILE A 41 -37.19 14.83 -11.52
CA ILE A 41 -37.37 13.50 -12.11
C ILE A 41 -38.84 13.08 -12.14
N ASP A 42 -39.61 13.38 -11.09
CA ASP A 42 -41.05 13.12 -11.06
C ASP A 42 -41.78 13.89 -12.17
N GLU A 43 -41.44 15.17 -12.36
CA GLU A 43 -42.06 16.05 -13.37
C GLU A 43 -41.64 15.73 -14.81
N SER A 44 -40.36 15.37 -15.06
CA SER A 44 -39.83 15.18 -16.41
C SER A 44 -39.81 13.73 -16.89
N GLU A 45 -39.73 12.76 -15.99
CA GLU A 45 -39.45 11.35 -16.33
C GLU A 45 -40.48 10.35 -15.76
N GLY A 46 -41.46 10.83 -14.98
CA GLY A 46 -42.48 9.98 -14.36
C GLY A 46 -42.02 9.31 -13.06
N GLY A 47 -40.97 9.85 -12.44
CA GLY A 47 -40.44 9.43 -11.14
C GLY A 47 -39.26 8.47 -11.20
N LEU A 48 -38.61 8.26 -10.05
CA LEU A 48 -37.36 7.47 -9.93
C LEU A 48 -37.51 6.03 -10.47
N GLN A 49 -38.71 5.44 -10.33
CA GLN A 49 -38.98 4.13 -10.91
C GLN A 49 -38.88 4.16 -12.43
N GLU A 50 -39.54 5.07 -13.13
CA GLU A 50 -39.50 5.09 -14.59
C GLU A 50 -38.17 5.61 -15.13
N PHE A 51 -37.53 6.52 -14.39
CA PHE A 51 -36.22 7.06 -14.73
C PHE A 51 -35.10 6.01 -14.74
N SER A 52 -35.15 5.06 -13.80
CA SER A 52 -34.18 3.96 -13.67
C SER A 52 -34.39 2.81 -14.66
N ARG A 53 -35.44 2.84 -15.49
CA ARG A 53 -35.63 1.91 -16.63
C ARG A 53 -34.84 2.35 -17.86
N GLY A 54 -33.75 3.10 -17.70
CA GLY A 54 -32.97 3.61 -18.81
C GLY A 54 -32.41 2.51 -19.71
N SER A 55 -32.06 1.34 -19.16
CA SER A 55 -31.58 0.18 -19.92
C SER A 55 -32.65 -0.47 -20.82
N GLU A 56 -33.94 -0.23 -20.56
CA GLU A 56 -35.06 -0.65 -21.43
C GLU A 56 -35.27 0.34 -22.60
N LYS A 57 -34.59 1.49 -22.57
CA LYS A 57 -34.69 2.55 -23.58
C LYS A 57 -33.39 2.75 -24.36
N PHE A 58 -32.25 2.74 -23.67
CA PHE A 58 -30.90 2.92 -24.19
C PHE A 58 -30.19 1.59 -24.40
N GLY A 59 -29.16 1.58 -25.24
CA GLY A 59 -28.56 0.34 -25.71
C GLY A 59 -29.49 -0.41 -26.65
N PHE A 60 -29.21 -1.70 -26.85
CA PHE A 60 -29.99 -2.54 -27.74
C PHE A 60 -31.20 -3.14 -27.02
N ASN A 61 -32.39 -2.89 -27.55
CA ASN A 61 -33.65 -3.40 -27.06
C ASN A 61 -34.37 -4.16 -28.17
N VAL A 62 -34.75 -5.41 -27.92
CA VAL A 62 -35.43 -6.28 -28.89
C VAL A 62 -36.88 -6.41 -28.49
N ASP A 63 -37.79 -6.08 -29.40
CA ASP A 63 -39.22 -6.36 -29.23
C ASP A 63 -39.49 -7.84 -29.54
N GLU A 64 -39.76 -8.63 -28.49
CA GLU A 64 -39.99 -10.07 -28.63
C GLU A 64 -41.23 -10.42 -29.46
N SER A 65 -42.16 -9.47 -29.69
CA SER A 65 -43.38 -9.71 -30.47
C SER A 65 -43.15 -9.71 -31.98
N ASN A 66 -42.14 -8.98 -32.46
CA ASN A 66 -41.90 -8.75 -33.89
C ASN A 66 -40.41 -8.78 -34.29
N ASN A 67 -39.50 -9.04 -33.35
CA ASN A 67 -38.04 -9.10 -33.52
C ASN A 67 -37.39 -7.80 -34.03
N THR A 68 -38.06 -6.65 -33.87
CA THR A 68 -37.49 -5.34 -34.17
C THR A 68 -36.46 -4.96 -33.10
N ILE A 69 -35.32 -4.43 -33.53
CA ILE A 69 -34.27 -3.94 -32.63
C ILE A 69 -34.32 -2.42 -32.61
N THR A 70 -34.46 -1.82 -31.43
CA THR A 70 -34.23 -0.39 -31.21
C THR A 70 -32.88 -0.20 -30.55
N TYR A 71 -32.01 0.62 -31.12
CA TYR A 71 -30.75 1.02 -30.50
C TYR A 71 -30.76 2.54 -30.24
N ARG A 72 -30.50 2.94 -28.99
CA ARG A 72 -30.33 4.35 -28.61
C ARG A 72 -29.02 4.58 -27.88
N GLU A 73 -28.43 5.75 -28.12
CA GLU A 73 -27.17 6.15 -27.50
C GLU A 73 -27.10 7.66 -27.24
N TRP A 74 -26.52 8.06 -26.12
CA TRP A 74 -26.32 9.47 -25.79
C TRP A 74 -24.90 9.91 -26.17
N ALA A 75 -24.78 10.85 -27.11
CA ALA A 75 -23.50 11.35 -27.60
C ALA A 75 -23.64 12.83 -28.03
N PRO A 76 -23.85 13.76 -27.08
CA PRO A 76 -24.31 15.11 -27.40
C PRO A 76 -23.35 15.92 -28.26
N ASN A 77 -22.02 15.68 -28.15
CA ASN A 77 -21.01 16.35 -28.97
C ASN A 77 -20.94 15.80 -30.41
N ALA A 78 -21.43 14.60 -30.68
CA ALA A 78 -21.41 14.02 -32.02
C ALA A 78 -22.41 14.72 -32.94
N SER A 79 -21.96 14.98 -34.18
CA SER A 79 -22.78 15.58 -35.24
C SER A 79 -23.64 14.53 -35.96
N GLN A 80 -23.08 13.34 -36.18
CA GLN A 80 -23.75 12.19 -36.78
C GLN A 80 -23.33 10.90 -36.07
N ALA A 81 -24.19 9.89 -36.12
CA ALA A 81 -23.90 8.56 -35.59
C ALA A 81 -24.40 7.48 -36.56
N PHE A 82 -23.70 6.37 -36.61
CA PHE A 82 -24.00 5.20 -37.42
C PHE A 82 -23.82 3.94 -36.59
N LEU A 83 -24.69 2.96 -36.78
CA LEU A 83 -24.53 1.64 -36.17
C LEU A 83 -23.78 0.72 -37.14
N ILE A 84 -22.68 0.12 -36.69
CA ILE A 84 -21.82 -0.73 -37.51
C ILE A 84 -21.57 -2.09 -36.84
N GLY A 85 -21.29 -3.12 -37.61
CA GLY A 85 -20.95 -4.43 -37.07
C GLY A 85 -20.93 -5.52 -38.13
N ASP A 86 -20.82 -6.78 -37.69
CA ASP A 86 -20.77 -7.92 -38.61
C ASP A 86 -22.05 -8.00 -39.48
N PHE A 87 -23.21 -7.58 -38.95
CA PHE A 87 -24.52 -7.62 -39.63
C PHE A 87 -24.63 -6.72 -40.87
N ASN A 88 -23.73 -5.75 -41.02
CA ASN A 88 -23.67 -4.82 -42.15
C ASN A 88 -22.27 -4.74 -42.77
N GLU A 89 -21.46 -5.78 -42.58
CA GLU A 89 -20.08 -5.88 -43.11
C GLU A 89 -19.20 -4.69 -42.69
N TRP A 90 -19.45 -4.12 -41.50
CA TRP A 90 -18.75 -2.95 -40.97
C TRP A 90 -18.85 -1.71 -41.86
N ASN A 91 -19.90 -1.59 -42.69
CA ASN A 91 -20.07 -0.44 -43.58
C ASN A 91 -20.42 0.84 -42.79
N PRO A 92 -19.55 1.88 -42.81
CA PRO A 92 -19.64 3.05 -41.94
C PRO A 92 -20.76 4.06 -42.30
N GLU A 93 -21.47 3.85 -43.40
CA GLU A 93 -22.51 4.77 -43.90
C GLU A 93 -23.90 4.11 -44.00
N SER A 94 -23.97 2.79 -43.88
CA SER A 94 -25.17 2.02 -44.22
C SER A 94 -26.36 2.17 -43.26
N HIS A 95 -26.11 2.50 -41.99
CA HIS A 95 -27.14 2.55 -40.93
C HIS A 95 -27.03 3.84 -40.11
N PRO A 96 -27.38 5.01 -40.70
CA PRO A 96 -27.36 6.28 -39.99
C PRO A 96 -28.43 6.32 -38.89
N MET A 97 -28.11 6.95 -37.77
CA MET A 97 -29.00 7.15 -36.64
C MET A 97 -29.60 8.57 -36.64
N THR A 98 -30.81 8.71 -36.10
CA THR A 98 -31.51 9.99 -36.00
C THR A 98 -31.22 10.66 -34.66
N ARG A 99 -30.73 11.90 -34.66
CA ARG A 99 -30.41 12.69 -33.45
C ARG A 99 -31.62 13.49 -32.98
N ASN A 100 -31.93 13.45 -31.69
CA ASN A 100 -32.94 14.32 -31.07
C ASN A 100 -32.34 15.64 -30.52
N THR A 101 -33.18 16.47 -29.91
CA THR A 101 -32.78 17.78 -29.35
C THR A 101 -31.83 17.69 -28.16
N TYR A 102 -31.81 16.56 -27.45
CA TYR A 102 -30.98 16.32 -26.26
C TYR A 102 -29.66 15.61 -26.59
N GLY A 103 -29.38 15.36 -27.87
CA GLY A 103 -28.15 14.67 -28.30
C GLY A 103 -28.21 13.15 -28.15
N VAL A 104 -29.41 12.57 -28.06
CA VAL A 104 -29.63 11.12 -28.13
C VAL A 104 -29.83 10.74 -29.59
N PHE A 105 -29.12 9.70 -30.03
CA PHE A 105 -29.25 9.09 -31.34
C PHE A 105 -30.09 7.82 -31.25
N GLU A 106 -30.95 7.58 -32.23
CA GLU A 106 -31.81 6.39 -32.32
C GLU A 106 -31.77 5.77 -33.72
N ILE A 107 -31.81 4.43 -33.78
CA ILE A 107 -32.13 3.68 -34.98
C ILE A 107 -33.05 2.51 -34.67
N ILE A 108 -33.99 2.23 -35.57
CA ILE A 108 -34.90 1.10 -35.51
C ILE A 108 -34.56 0.16 -36.67
N LEU A 109 -34.21 -1.09 -36.35
CA LEU A 109 -33.88 -2.13 -37.31
C LEU A 109 -35.04 -3.15 -37.36
N PRO A 110 -35.85 -3.19 -38.44
CA PRO A 110 -36.91 -4.17 -38.59
C PRO A 110 -36.33 -5.57 -38.75
N ALA A 111 -37.10 -6.59 -38.33
CA ALA A 111 -36.71 -7.99 -38.46
C ALA A 111 -36.37 -8.37 -39.92
N ARG A 112 -35.37 -9.24 -40.08
CA ARG A 112 -35.00 -9.87 -41.36
C ARG A 112 -35.40 -11.34 -41.31
N GLU A 113 -36.23 -11.78 -42.25
CA GLU A 113 -36.70 -13.18 -42.32
C GLU A 113 -37.29 -13.69 -40.99
N SER A 114 -38.09 -12.84 -40.32
CA SER A 114 -38.68 -13.11 -39.00
C SER A 114 -37.68 -13.30 -37.85
N GLN A 115 -36.40 -12.97 -38.04
CA GLN A 115 -35.34 -12.97 -37.02
C GLN A 115 -34.85 -11.53 -36.75
N PRO A 116 -34.24 -11.27 -35.57
CA PRO A 116 -33.60 -9.98 -35.31
C PRO A 116 -32.56 -9.64 -36.37
N ALA A 117 -32.53 -8.37 -36.81
CA ALA A 117 -31.64 -7.91 -37.89
C ALA A 117 -30.14 -8.05 -37.58
N ILE A 118 -29.78 -8.09 -36.29
CA ILE A 118 -28.44 -8.34 -35.78
C ILE A 118 -28.44 -9.75 -35.18
N PRO A 119 -27.65 -10.69 -35.71
CA PRO A 119 -27.54 -12.03 -35.14
C PRO A 119 -26.98 -12.00 -33.71
N HIS A 120 -27.47 -12.88 -32.84
CA HIS A 120 -26.92 -13.08 -31.49
C HIS A 120 -25.40 -13.30 -31.54
N ASN A 121 -24.68 -12.70 -30.59
CA ASN A 121 -23.24 -12.80 -30.38
C ASN A 121 -22.37 -12.27 -31.55
N SER A 122 -22.98 -11.55 -32.50
CA SER A 122 -22.26 -10.79 -33.52
C SER A 122 -21.63 -9.53 -32.93
N ARG A 123 -20.54 -9.06 -33.56
CA ARG A 123 -19.84 -7.84 -33.12
C ARG A 123 -20.56 -6.59 -33.61
N VAL A 124 -20.61 -5.58 -32.74
CA VAL A 124 -21.24 -4.29 -33.00
C VAL A 124 -20.40 -3.14 -32.44
N LYS A 125 -20.45 -1.96 -33.07
CA LYS A 125 -19.93 -0.69 -32.56
C LYS A 125 -20.83 0.46 -32.98
N ILE A 126 -20.72 1.58 -32.29
CA ILE A 126 -21.24 2.86 -32.76
C ILE A 126 -20.11 3.67 -33.39
N SER A 127 -20.35 4.21 -34.58
CA SER A 127 -19.45 5.10 -35.30
C SER A 127 -19.98 6.52 -35.22
N LEU A 128 -19.19 7.45 -34.70
CA LEU A 128 -19.57 8.84 -34.46
C LEU A 128 -18.74 9.76 -35.36
N ILE A 129 -19.37 10.79 -35.91
CA ILE A 129 -18.67 11.91 -36.56
C ILE A 129 -18.69 13.09 -35.60
N ILE A 130 -17.52 13.50 -35.11
CA ILE A 130 -17.37 14.62 -34.18
C ILE A 130 -17.25 15.97 -34.93
N PRO A 131 -17.36 17.13 -34.25
CA PRO A 131 -17.51 18.43 -34.93
C PRO A 131 -16.39 18.84 -35.88
N ASP A 132 -15.18 18.31 -35.71
CA ASP A 132 -14.03 18.55 -36.60
C ASP A 132 -14.05 17.67 -37.87
N GLY A 133 -15.07 16.82 -38.02
CA GLY A 133 -15.24 15.89 -39.14
C GLY A 133 -14.55 14.54 -38.95
N GLN A 134 -13.82 14.32 -37.85
CA GLN A 134 -13.20 13.04 -37.54
C GLN A 134 -14.27 11.98 -37.25
N ARG A 135 -14.05 10.76 -37.77
CA ARG A 135 -14.82 9.57 -37.43
C ARG A 135 -14.14 8.80 -36.31
N ILE A 136 -14.90 8.44 -35.29
CA ILE A 136 -14.45 7.63 -34.15
C ILE A 136 -15.42 6.48 -33.90
N ASP A 137 -14.89 5.29 -33.61
CA ASP A 137 -15.72 4.12 -33.27
C ASP A 137 -15.61 3.81 -31.78
N ARG A 138 -16.73 3.42 -31.17
CA ARG A 138 -16.83 3.12 -29.73
C ARG A 138 -17.64 1.86 -29.48
N ILE A 139 -17.33 1.21 -28.35
CA ILE A 139 -18.21 0.24 -27.72
C ILE A 139 -19.45 0.99 -27.19
N PRO A 140 -20.69 0.57 -27.52
CA PRO A 140 -21.90 1.20 -26.97
C PRO A 140 -21.89 1.26 -25.45
N ALA A 141 -22.24 2.41 -24.86
CA ALA A 141 -22.11 2.65 -23.42
C ALA A 141 -22.99 1.70 -22.57
N TRP A 142 -24.09 1.23 -23.17
CA TRP A 142 -25.09 0.34 -22.57
C TRP A 142 -24.96 -1.11 -23.03
N ILE A 143 -23.82 -1.50 -23.61
CA ILE A 143 -23.59 -2.88 -24.05
C ILE A 143 -23.64 -3.84 -22.86
N GLN A 144 -24.24 -5.01 -23.08
CA GLN A 144 -24.46 -6.00 -22.02
C GLN A 144 -23.44 -7.14 -22.02
N TYR A 145 -22.62 -7.23 -23.07
CA TYR A 145 -21.55 -8.21 -23.18
C TYR A 145 -20.47 -7.72 -24.15
N VAL A 146 -19.22 -7.90 -23.78
CA VAL A 146 -18.05 -7.64 -24.63
C VAL A 146 -17.14 -8.87 -24.55
N THR A 147 -16.22 -9.04 -25.49
CA THR A 147 -15.25 -10.15 -25.44
C THR A 147 -13.90 -9.67 -25.95
N GLN A 148 -12.83 -10.31 -25.50
CA GLN A 148 -11.48 -10.07 -25.99
C GLN A 148 -10.92 -11.35 -26.62
N ASP A 149 -10.29 -11.20 -27.79
CA ASP A 149 -9.50 -12.26 -28.41
C ASP A 149 -8.05 -11.77 -28.55
N LEU A 150 -7.23 -12.14 -27.57
CA LEU A 150 -5.82 -11.75 -27.50
C LEU A 150 -4.99 -12.23 -28.69
N SER A 151 -5.46 -13.23 -29.46
CA SER A 151 -4.80 -13.66 -30.69
C SER A 151 -4.99 -12.69 -31.86
N VAL A 152 -6.01 -11.83 -31.77
CA VAL A 152 -6.38 -10.86 -32.81
C VAL A 152 -6.06 -9.43 -32.37
N SER A 153 -6.48 -9.04 -31.17
CA SER A 153 -6.36 -7.67 -30.66
C SER A 153 -6.37 -7.63 -29.13
N PRO A 154 -5.61 -6.73 -28.49
CA PRO A 154 -5.75 -6.47 -27.06
C PRO A 154 -7.04 -5.71 -26.72
N LEU A 155 -7.79 -5.20 -27.70
CA LEU A 155 -9.04 -4.46 -27.47
C LEU A 155 -10.24 -5.40 -27.33
N TYR A 156 -11.23 -4.96 -26.59
CA TYR A 156 -12.53 -5.62 -26.51
C TYR A 156 -13.43 -5.29 -27.70
N ASP A 157 -14.26 -6.26 -28.07
CA ASP A 157 -15.35 -6.11 -29.03
C ASP A 157 -16.70 -6.24 -28.31
N ALA A 158 -17.62 -5.32 -28.60
CA ALA A 158 -18.99 -5.41 -28.13
C ALA A 158 -19.77 -6.51 -28.86
N ARG A 159 -20.52 -7.30 -28.09
CA ARG A 159 -21.32 -8.43 -28.57
C ARG A 159 -22.80 -8.12 -28.39
N PHE A 160 -23.56 -8.26 -29.46
CA PHE A 160 -25.02 -8.17 -29.37
C PHE A 160 -25.57 -9.40 -28.64
N TRP A 161 -25.90 -9.24 -27.35
CA TRP A 161 -26.32 -10.35 -26.49
C TRP A 161 -27.83 -10.53 -26.44
N ASN A 162 -28.37 -11.27 -27.41
CA ASN A 162 -29.77 -11.73 -27.42
C ASN A 162 -29.86 -13.26 -27.63
N PRO A 163 -29.51 -14.09 -26.61
CA PRO A 163 -29.48 -15.54 -26.78
C PRO A 163 -30.86 -16.08 -27.18
N PRO A 164 -30.92 -17.18 -27.98
CA PRO A 164 -32.18 -17.81 -28.33
C PRO A 164 -32.87 -18.37 -27.08
N ALA A 165 -34.19 -18.59 -27.13
CA ALA A 165 -34.98 -19.03 -25.98
C ALA A 165 -34.46 -20.33 -25.32
N ALA A 166 -33.82 -21.23 -26.08
CA ALA A 166 -33.24 -22.46 -25.56
C ALA A 166 -31.99 -22.24 -24.69
N ASP A 167 -31.28 -21.13 -24.88
CA ASP A 167 -30.02 -20.79 -24.19
C ASP A 167 -30.20 -19.67 -23.16
N LYS A 168 -31.38 -19.05 -23.08
CA LYS A 168 -31.73 -18.06 -22.04
C LYS A 168 -31.87 -18.76 -20.68
N TYR A 169 -31.19 -18.26 -19.65
CA TYR A 169 -31.39 -18.73 -18.30
C TYR A 169 -32.62 -18.08 -17.65
N GLU A 170 -33.55 -18.91 -17.21
CA GLU A 170 -34.71 -18.49 -16.41
C GLU A 170 -34.40 -18.67 -14.92
N ILE A 171 -34.54 -17.59 -14.14
CA ILE A 171 -34.38 -17.59 -12.69
C ILE A 171 -35.52 -18.41 -12.06
N LYS A 172 -35.17 -19.39 -11.22
CA LYS A 172 -36.13 -20.35 -10.66
C LYS A 172 -36.42 -20.08 -9.19
N ASN A 173 -35.49 -19.50 -8.45
CA ASN A 173 -35.58 -19.31 -7.01
C ASN A 173 -35.87 -17.83 -6.69
N PRO A 174 -36.72 -17.55 -5.69
CA PRO A 174 -36.90 -16.20 -5.21
C PRO A 174 -35.67 -15.74 -4.43
N ARG A 175 -35.50 -14.41 -4.35
CA ARG A 175 -34.51 -13.78 -3.47
C ARG A 175 -34.68 -14.28 -2.02
N PRO A 176 -33.61 -14.61 -1.30
CA PRO A 176 -33.68 -14.89 0.12
C PRO A 176 -34.20 -13.68 0.89
N LYS A 177 -34.75 -13.93 2.08
CA LYS A 177 -35.10 -12.83 2.99
C LYS A 177 -33.84 -12.14 3.49
N ARG A 178 -33.91 -10.82 3.70
CA ARG A 178 -32.84 -10.06 4.33
C ARG A 178 -32.43 -10.69 5.67
N PRO A 179 -31.16 -11.10 5.85
CA PRO A 179 -30.69 -11.63 7.12
C PRO A 179 -30.75 -10.58 8.24
N GLU A 180 -31.00 -11.00 9.49
CA GLU A 180 -30.98 -10.09 10.65
C GLU A 180 -29.59 -9.47 10.88
N SER A 181 -28.54 -10.27 10.66
CA SER A 181 -27.14 -9.89 10.63
C SER A 181 -26.44 -10.47 9.40
N LEU A 182 -25.48 -9.73 8.86
CA LEU A 182 -24.72 -10.15 7.68
C LEU A 182 -23.43 -10.86 8.10
N ARG A 183 -23.23 -12.05 7.53
CA ARG A 183 -21.97 -12.80 7.53
C ARG A 183 -21.58 -12.98 6.08
N ILE A 184 -20.72 -12.08 5.62
CA ILE A 184 -20.36 -11.87 4.22
C ILE A 184 -19.10 -12.66 3.88
N TYR A 185 -19.17 -13.47 2.84
CA TYR A 185 -18.01 -14.06 2.18
C TYR A 185 -17.67 -13.22 0.95
N GLU A 186 -16.61 -12.43 1.02
CA GLU A 186 -16.11 -11.63 -0.10
C GLU A 186 -15.29 -12.52 -1.03
N ALA A 187 -15.65 -12.54 -2.31
CA ALA A 187 -15.08 -13.47 -3.28
C ALA A 187 -14.90 -12.84 -4.66
N HIS A 188 -13.88 -13.34 -5.38
CA HIS A 188 -13.60 -12.97 -6.76
C HIS A 188 -13.60 -14.22 -7.63
N VAL A 189 -14.58 -14.35 -8.52
CA VAL A 189 -14.83 -15.55 -9.34
C VAL A 189 -13.57 -16.09 -10.01
N GLY A 190 -12.78 -15.23 -10.67
CA GLY A 190 -11.62 -15.65 -11.45
C GLY A 190 -10.49 -16.33 -10.67
N ILE A 191 -10.39 -16.15 -9.35
CA ILE A 191 -9.30 -16.72 -8.53
C ILE A 191 -9.80 -17.87 -7.63
N SER A 192 -11.09 -18.18 -7.63
CA SER A 192 -11.73 -19.15 -6.72
C SER A 192 -11.51 -20.62 -7.11
N SER A 193 -10.30 -20.97 -7.54
CA SER A 193 -9.85 -22.36 -7.74
C SER A 193 -8.35 -22.46 -7.51
N PRO A 194 -7.79 -23.67 -7.29
CA PRO A 194 -6.35 -23.86 -7.16
C PRO A 194 -5.60 -23.83 -8.51
N GLU A 195 -6.33 -23.77 -9.62
CA GLU A 195 -5.78 -23.83 -10.97
C GLU A 195 -5.12 -22.50 -11.38
N LEU A 196 -4.09 -22.57 -12.22
CA LEU A 196 -3.31 -21.40 -12.67
C LEU A 196 -3.98 -20.71 -13.88
N ARG A 197 -5.26 -20.36 -13.74
CA ARG A 197 -6.05 -19.70 -14.79
C ARG A 197 -7.24 -18.96 -14.20
N VAL A 198 -7.90 -18.16 -15.02
CA VAL A 198 -9.20 -17.60 -14.69
C VAL A 198 -10.23 -18.72 -14.51
N THR A 199 -10.88 -18.72 -13.36
CA THR A 199 -11.99 -19.61 -13.00
C THR A 199 -13.31 -19.05 -13.52
N THR A 200 -14.23 -19.94 -13.92
CA THR A 200 -15.51 -19.55 -14.54
C THR A 200 -16.66 -19.41 -13.53
N TYR A 201 -17.73 -18.73 -13.91
CA TYR A 201 -18.96 -18.64 -13.12
C TYR A 201 -19.51 -20.04 -12.79
N LYS A 202 -19.54 -20.97 -13.76
CA LYS A 202 -20.03 -22.35 -13.52
C LYS A 202 -19.19 -23.12 -12.50
N GLU A 203 -17.88 -22.93 -12.53
CA GLU A 203 -16.98 -23.55 -11.57
C GLU A 203 -17.18 -22.98 -10.17
N PHE A 204 -17.36 -21.66 -10.05
CA PHE A 204 -17.70 -21.02 -8.79
C PHE A 204 -19.03 -21.56 -8.23
N THR A 205 -20.08 -21.59 -9.07
CA THR A 205 -21.40 -22.15 -8.72
C THR A 205 -21.28 -23.56 -8.16
N LYS A 206 -20.51 -24.42 -8.84
CA LYS A 206 -20.35 -25.82 -8.47
C LYS A 206 -19.53 -26.02 -7.19
N ASN A 207 -18.42 -25.29 -7.04
CA ASN A 207 -17.41 -25.60 -6.05
C ASN A 207 -17.50 -24.69 -4.81
N MET A 208 -17.79 -23.40 -4.98
CA MET A 208 -17.73 -22.41 -3.91
C MET A 208 -19.01 -22.26 -3.13
N LEU A 209 -20.18 -22.29 -3.78
CA LEU A 209 -21.46 -22.03 -3.10
C LEU A 209 -21.72 -23.01 -1.93
N HIS A 210 -21.43 -24.30 -2.14
CA HIS A 210 -21.54 -25.31 -1.08
C HIS A 210 -20.54 -25.07 0.06
N ARG A 211 -19.31 -24.69 -0.26
CA ARG A 211 -18.28 -24.36 0.74
C ARG A 211 -18.73 -23.18 1.60
N ILE A 212 -19.17 -22.08 0.97
CA ILE A 212 -19.64 -20.86 1.64
C ILE A 212 -20.82 -21.18 2.56
N LYS A 213 -21.79 -21.99 2.09
CA LYS A 213 -22.91 -22.45 2.89
C LYS A 213 -22.48 -23.29 4.10
N ASN A 214 -21.51 -24.19 3.92
CA ASN A 214 -21.00 -25.05 4.99
C ASN A 214 -20.23 -24.27 6.07
N LEU A 215 -19.56 -23.19 5.68
CA LEU A 215 -18.93 -22.22 6.58
C LEU A 215 -19.95 -21.30 7.28
N LYS A 216 -21.25 -21.40 6.97
CA LYS A 216 -22.37 -20.65 7.55
C LYS A 216 -22.38 -19.15 7.27
N TYR A 217 -21.68 -18.72 6.22
CA TYR A 217 -21.92 -17.41 5.63
C TYR A 217 -23.32 -17.37 5.01
N ASN A 218 -23.99 -16.23 5.13
CA ASN A 218 -25.35 -16.01 4.61
C ASN A 218 -25.40 -14.96 3.50
N ALA A 219 -24.27 -14.32 3.20
CA ALA A 219 -24.13 -13.34 2.14
C ALA A 219 -22.82 -13.58 1.36
N ILE A 220 -22.82 -13.29 0.06
CA ILE A 220 -21.63 -13.22 -0.78
C ILE A 220 -21.46 -11.78 -1.26
N GLN A 221 -20.28 -11.20 -1.08
CA GLN A 221 -19.89 -9.96 -1.79
C GLN A 221 -19.11 -10.38 -3.03
N LEU A 222 -19.69 -10.18 -4.20
CA LEU A 222 -19.13 -10.65 -5.48
C LEU A 222 -18.39 -9.51 -6.17
N MET A 223 -17.05 -9.58 -6.13
CA MET A 223 -16.16 -8.58 -6.69
C MET A 223 -15.95 -8.78 -8.20
N ALA A 224 -15.51 -7.71 -8.87
CA ALA A 224 -15.02 -7.73 -10.26
C ALA A 224 -16.03 -8.26 -11.31
N VAL A 225 -17.33 -8.11 -11.08
CA VAL A 225 -18.36 -8.57 -12.03
C VAL A 225 -18.57 -7.57 -13.16
N MET A 226 -18.61 -6.27 -12.86
CA MET A 226 -18.68 -5.24 -13.89
C MET A 226 -17.43 -5.32 -14.77
N GLU A 227 -17.61 -5.29 -16.09
CA GLU A 227 -16.52 -5.55 -17.02
C GLU A 227 -15.42 -4.48 -16.92
N HIS A 228 -14.19 -4.97 -16.84
CA HIS A 228 -12.97 -4.20 -16.65
C HIS A 228 -11.87 -4.77 -17.56
N ALA A 229 -11.26 -3.96 -18.43
CA ALA A 229 -10.27 -4.48 -19.37
C ALA A 229 -8.96 -4.94 -18.70
N TYR A 230 -8.55 -4.29 -17.60
CA TYR A 230 -7.32 -4.61 -16.88
C TYR A 230 -7.58 -5.57 -15.72
N TYR A 231 -7.26 -6.85 -15.87
CA TYR A 231 -7.59 -7.89 -14.86
C TYR A 231 -6.94 -7.62 -13.49
N ALA A 232 -5.70 -7.13 -13.48
CA ALA A 232 -4.99 -6.78 -12.25
C ALA A 232 -5.49 -5.48 -11.57
N SER A 233 -6.49 -4.80 -12.14
CA SER A 233 -7.25 -3.78 -11.41
C SER A 233 -8.18 -4.38 -10.35
N PHE A 234 -8.29 -5.71 -10.30
CA PHE A 234 -9.16 -6.44 -9.39
C PHE A 234 -10.65 -6.08 -9.51
N GLY A 235 -11.05 -5.52 -10.66
CA GLY A 235 -12.42 -5.08 -10.90
C GLY A 235 -12.65 -3.59 -10.70
N TYR A 236 -11.64 -2.80 -10.29
CA TYR A 236 -11.85 -1.37 -10.03
C TYR A 236 -11.78 -0.49 -11.30
N GLN A 237 -11.12 -0.93 -12.37
CA GLN A 237 -11.01 -0.15 -13.62
C GLN A 237 -12.10 -0.50 -14.63
N ILE A 238 -13.34 -0.05 -14.36
CA ILE A 238 -14.52 -0.40 -15.18
C ILE A 238 -14.47 0.24 -16.56
N THR A 239 -14.75 -0.59 -17.58
CA THR A 239 -14.83 -0.19 -18.98
C THR A 239 -16.25 -0.25 -19.54
N SER A 240 -17.05 -1.26 -19.18
CA SER A 240 -18.42 -1.46 -19.67
C SER A 240 -19.38 -1.76 -18.52
N PHE A 241 -20.09 -0.73 -18.05
CA PHE A 241 -20.86 -0.75 -16.80
C PHE A 241 -22.03 -1.73 -16.80
N PHE A 242 -22.61 -2.03 -17.96
CA PHE A 242 -23.75 -2.95 -18.10
C PHE A 242 -23.34 -4.37 -18.53
N ALA A 243 -22.04 -4.62 -18.70
CA ALA A 243 -21.52 -5.91 -19.10
C ALA A 243 -21.04 -6.73 -17.90
N ALA A 244 -21.52 -7.97 -17.78
CA ALA A 244 -20.94 -8.95 -16.89
C ALA A 244 -19.60 -9.41 -17.48
N SER A 245 -18.56 -9.51 -16.64
CA SER A 245 -17.21 -9.76 -17.12
C SER A 245 -17.12 -11.07 -17.88
N SER A 246 -16.76 -10.95 -19.14
CA SER A 246 -16.69 -12.06 -20.09
C SER A 246 -15.60 -13.07 -19.79
N ARG A 247 -14.63 -12.69 -18.95
CA ARG A 247 -13.56 -13.58 -18.47
C ARG A 247 -14.08 -14.83 -17.78
N PHE A 248 -15.20 -14.72 -17.08
CA PHE A 248 -15.73 -15.81 -16.26
C PHE A 248 -16.82 -16.61 -16.98
N GLY A 249 -17.33 -16.13 -18.10
CA GLY A 249 -18.38 -16.78 -18.89
C GLY A 249 -19.39 -15.79 -19.47
N PRO A 250 -20.42 -16.30 -20.16
CA PRO A 250 -21.54 -15.49 -20.64
C PRO A 250 -22.44 -15.00 -19.49
N PRO A 251 -23.25 -13.94 -19.71
CA PRO A 251 -24.21 -13.41 -18.74
C PRO A 251 -25.16 -14.44 -18.12
N GLU A 252 -25.53 -15.48 -18.89
CA GLU A 252 -26.44 -16.53 -18.42
C GLU A 252 -25.82 -17.37 -17.29
N ASP A 253 -24.50 -17.56 -17.29
CA ASP A 253 -23.80 -18.32 -16.24
C ASP A 253 -23.75 -17.53 -14.92
N LEU A 254 -23.70 -16.20 -14.97
CA LEU A 254 -23.81 -15.35 -13.79
C LEU A 254 -25.23 -15.40 -13.20
N LYS A 255 -26.27 -15.41 -14.04
CA LYS A 255 -27.66 -15.60 -13.56
C LYS A 255 -27.81 -16.95 -12.86
N GLU A 256 -27.25 -18.02 -13.43
CA GLU A 256 -27.24 -19.34 -12.82
C GLU A 256 -26.55 -19.34 -11.46
N LEU A 257 -25.39 -18.68 -11.34
CA LEU A 257 -24.66 -18.54 -10.07
C LEU A 257 -25.52 -17.91 -8.98
N ILE A 258 -26.13 -16.76 -9.26
CA ILE A 258 -26.93 -16.02 -8.27
C ILE A 258 -28.18 -16.82 -7.89
N ASP A 259 -28.88 -17.39 -8.89
CA ASP A 259 -30.07 -18.22 -8.65
C ASP A 259 -29.75 -19.47 -7.81
N LYS A 260 -28.56 -20.06 -7.99
CA LYS A 260 -28.09 -21.18 -7.16
C LYS A 260 -27.64 -20.77 -5.77
N ALA A 261 -27.11 -19.57 -5.59
CA ALA A 261 -26.87 -19.01 -4.25
C ALA A 261 -28.21 -18.80 -3.51
N HIS A 262 -29.24 -18.31 -4.22
CA HIS A 262 -30.59 -18.12 -3.70
C HIS A 262 -31.25 -19.45 -3.28
N GLU A 263 -31.06 -20.53 -4.05
CA GLU A 263 -31.49 -21.89 -3.67
C GLU A 263 -30.92 -22.31 -2.30
N LEU A 264 -29.70 -21.88 -1.97
CA LEU A 264 -29.04 -22.15 -0.69
C LEU A 264 -29.40 -21.13 0.41
N GLY A 265 -30.27 -20.16 0.11
CA GLY A 265 -30.64 -19.08 1.03
C GLY A 265 -29.50 -18.11 1.32
N ILE A 266 -28.59 -17.90 0.37
CA ILE A 266 -27.48 -16.96 0.46
C ILE A 266 -27.81 -15.72 -0.37
N VAL A 267 -27.75 -14.55 0.23
CA VAL A 267 -27.88 -13.29 -0.52
C VAL A 267 -26.60 -12.98 -1.28
N VAL A 268 -26.69 -12.39 -2.47
CA VAL A 268 -25.53 -12.03 -3.30
C VAL A 268 -25.53 -10.52 -3.53
N LEU A 269 -24.49 -9.86 -3.07
CA LEU A 269 -24.23 -8.43 -3.24
C LEU A 269 -23.21 -8.24 -4.37
N LEU A 270 -23.40 -7.19 -5.16
CA LEU A 270 -22.48 -6.81 -6.23
C LEU A 270 -21.58 -5.65 -5.78
N ASP A 271 -20.30 -5.69 -6.13
CA ASP A 271 -19.44 -4.50 -6.12
C ASP A 271 -19.82 -3.56 -7.25
N VAL A 272 -20.24 -2.35 -6.88
CA VAL A 272 -20.58 -1.27 -7.81
C VAL A 272 -19.52 -0.18 -7.71
N VAL A 273 -18.75 -0.06 -8.78
CA VAL A 273 -17.72 0.96 -8.93
C VAL A 273 -18.30 2.14 -9.70
N HIS A 274 -19.07 2.98 -9.00
CA HIS A 274 -19.61 4.23 -9.54
C HIS A 274 -18.79 5.46 -9.13
N SER A 275 -17.68 5.27 -8.42
CA SER A 275 -16.78 6.36 -8.01
C SER A 275 -15.97 6.94 -9.17
N HIS A 276 -15.62 6.11 -10.14
CA HIS A 276 -14.82 6.48 -11.30
C HIS A 276 -15.04 5.51 -12.47
N ALA A 277 -14.43 5.79 -13.61
CA ALA A 277 -14.33 4.90 -14.76
C ALA A 277 -12.90 4.85 -15.30
N SER A 278 -12.57 3.77 -16.01
CA SER A 278 -11.26 3.64 -16.66
C SER A 278 -10.97 4.78 -17.64
N SER A 279 -9.70 5.17 -17.73
CA SER A 279 -9.20 6.12 -18.74
C SER A 279 -9.17 5.54 -20.16
N ASN A 280 -9.50 4.27 -20.35
CA ASN A 280 -9.60 3.61 -21.65
C ASN A 280 -10.60 4.29 -22.59
N VAL A 281 -10.14 4.66 -23.79
CA VAL A 281 -10.93 5.37 -24.80
C VAL A 281 -11.58 4.44 -25.84
N LEU A 282 -10.87 3.38 -26.26
CA LEU A 282 -11.31 2.54 -27.38
C LEU A 282 -12.33 1.48 -26.95
N ASP A 283 -12.16 0.95 -25.74
CA ASP A 283 -12.97 -0.11 -25.14
C ASP A 283 -13.63 0.32 -23.82
N GLY A 284 -13.49 1.59 -23.43
CA GLY A 284 -14.10 2.17 -22.23
C GLY A 284 -15.02 3.35 -22.53
N LEU A 285 -15.54 3.96 -21.47
CA LEU A 285 -16.47 5.09 -21.53
C LEU A 285 -15.76 6.44 -21.75
N ASN A 286 -14.42 6.49 -21.63
CA ASN A 286 -13.66 7.73 -21.76
C ASN A 286 -13.74 8.29 -23.19
N LYS A 287 -13.93 9.61 -23.31
CA LYS A 287 -14.03 10.31 -24.61
C LYS A 287 -15.00 9.62 -25.59
N PHE A 288 -16.15 9.19 -25.05
CA PHE A 288 -17.17 8.46 -25.79
C PHE A 288 -17.61 9.22 -27.05
N ASP A 289 -18.06 10.47 -26.90
CA ASP A 289 -18.46 11.35 -28.01
C ASP A 289 -17.31 12.25 -28.52
N GLY A 290 -16.07 11.85 -28.25
CA GLY A 290 -14.84 12.61 -28.54
C GLY A 290 -14.55 13.74 -27.56
N SER A 291 -15.49 14.15 -26.70
CA SER A 291 -15.27 15.18 -25.68
C SER A 291 -14.77 14.59 -24.36
N GLU A 292 -14.10 15.42 -23.55
CA GLU A 292 -13.76 15.01 -22.18
C GLU A 292 -14.99 14.99 -21.25
N SER A 293 -16.07 15.69 -21.59
CA SER A 293 -17.15 16.08 -20.67
C SER A 293 -18.47 15.30 -20.81
N CYS A 294 -18.55 14.27 -21.65
CA CYS A 294 -19.79 13.51 -21.89
C CYS A 294 -20.37 12.94 -20.57
N TYR A 295 -19.78 11.88 -20.04
CA TYR A 295 -20.18 11.28 -18.75
C TYR A 295 -19.44 11.88 -17.54
N PHE A 296 -18.41 12.67 -17.79
CA PHE A 296 -17.41 13.07 -16.81
C PHE A 296 -17.30 14.59 -16.71
N HIS A 297 -16.66 15.09 -15.66
CA HIS A 297 -16.23 16.49 -15.66
C HIS A 297 -15.10 16.72 -16.70
N ALA A 298 -14.98 17.94 -17.24
CA ALA A 298 -13.86 18.34 -18.09
C ALA A 298 -12.63 18.71 -17.26
N GLY A 299 -11.43 18.63 -17.86
CA GLY A 299 -10.19 19.12 -17.25
C GLY A 299 -9.82 18.38 -15.96
N PRO A 300 -9.07 19.02 -15.05
CA PRO A 300 -8.56 18.38 -13.82
C PRO A 300 -9.66 17.82 -12.92
N LYS A 301 -10.81 18.50 -12.79
CA LYS A 301 -11.96 18.01 -11.98
C LYS A 301 -12.47 16.64 -12.45
N GLY A 302 -12.27 16.30 -13.72
CA GLY A 302 -12.70 15.03 -14.31
C GLY A 302 -11.68 13.91 -14.27
N ARG A 303 -10.57 14.07 -13.54
CA ARG A 303 -9.46 13.11 -13.50
C ARG A 303 -9.07 12.80 -12.05
N HIS A 304 -8.84 11.53 -11.77
CA HIS A 304 -8.33 11.06 -10.49
C HIS A 304 -6.85 10.70 -10.65
N GLU A 305 -5.94 11.59 -10.21
CA GLU A 305 -4.50 11.49 -10.50
C GLU A 305 -3.85 10.20 -9.98
N LEU A 306 -4.22 9.77 -8.76
CA LEU A 306 -3.64 8.56 -8.14
C LEU A 306 -4.08 7.26 -8.82
N TRP A 307 -5.27 7.24 -9.41
CA TRP A 307 -5.86 6.03 -10.00
C TRP A 307 -5.77 6.00 -11.53
N ASP A 308 -5.30 7.10 -12.15
CA ASP A 308 -5.35 7.33 -13.59
C ASP A 308 -6.74 7.08 -14.20
N SER A 309 -7.77 7.66 -13.59
CA SER A 309 -9.18 7.39 -13.89
C SER A 309 -9.99 8.64 -14.22
N ARG A 310 -11.18 8.46 -14.80
CA ARG A 310 -12.16 9.54 -15.07
C ARG A 310 -13.22 9.64 -13.96
N LEU A 311 -13.62 10.87 -13.62
CA LEU A 311 -14.61 11.15 -12.57
C LEU A 311 -15.95 11.63 -13.15
N PHE A 312 -17.03 10.98 -12.73
CA PHE A 312 -18.38 11.25 -13.21
C PHE A 312 -18.84 12.67 -12.90
N ASN A 313 -19.66 13.22 -13.80
CA ASN A 313 -20.41 14.45 -13.51
C ASN A 313 -21.79 14.09 -12.96
N TYR A 314 -21.87 13.85 -11.64
CA TYR A 314 -23.10 13.42 -10.96
C TYR A 314 -24.25 14.44 -11.06
N GLY A 315 -23.96 15.70 -11.34
CA GLY A 315 -24.97 16.75 -11.56
C GLY A 315 -25.63 16.69 -12.95
N SER A 316 -25.21 15.79 -13.84
CA SER A 316 -25.79 15.65 -15.19
C SER A 316 -26.99 14.69 -15.19
N HIS A 317 -28.09 15.11 -15.83
CA HIS A 317 -29.33 14.32 -15.94
C HIS A 317 -29.10 12.94 -16.58
N GLU A 318 -28.37 12.87 -17.68
CA GLU A 318 -28.12 11.59 -18.35
C GLU A 318 -27.08 10.72 -17.63
N VAL A 319 -26.18 11.31 -16.83
CA VAL A 319 -25.28 10.56 -15.94
C VAL A 319 -26.07 9.94 -14.78
N LEU A 320 -26.99 10.69 -14.17
CA LEU A 320 -27.91 10.14 -13.17
C LEU A 320 -28.75 9.01 -13.77
N ARG A 321 -29.30 9.18 -14.99
CA ARG A 321 -30.03 8.12 -15.68
C ARG A 321 -29.16 6.89 -15.86
N PHE A 322 -27.94 7.05 -16.36
CA PHE A 322 -26.99 5.97 -16.60
C PHE A 322 -26.70 5.17 -15.32
N LEU A 323 -26.29 5.85 -14.25
CA LEU A 323 -25.88 5.20 -13.00
C LEU A 323 -27.06 4.59 -12.23
N LEU A 324 -28.21 5.29 -12.13
CA LEU A 324 -29.40 4.74 -11.48
C LEU A 324 -29.98 3.55 -12.26
N SER A 325 -29.97 3.62 -13.59
CA SER A 325 -30.40 2.50 -14.42
C SER A 325 -29.42 1.34 -14.37
N ASN A 326 -28.13 1.59 -14.10
CA ASN A 326 -27.16 0.52 -13.91
C ASN A 326 -27.46 -0.29 -12.65
N LEU A 327 -27.73 0.38 -11.53
CA LEU A 327 -28.15 -0.28 -10.28
C LEU A 327 -29.40 -1.13 -10.51
N ARG A 328 -30.43 -0.55 -11.14
CA ARG A 328 -31.67 -1.28 -11.44
C ARG A 328 -31.45 -2.45 -12.41
N PHE A 329 -30.61 -2.27 -13.41
CA PHE A 329 -30.27 -3.33 -14.35
C PHE A 329 -29.67 -4.55 -13.64
N TRP A 330 -28.74 -4.35 -12.71
CA TRP A 330 -28.15 -5.46 -11.95
C TRP A 330 -29.18 -6.13 -11.02
N MET A 331 -30.09 -5.37 -10.41
CA MET A 331 -31.19 -5.92 -9.61
C MET A 331 -32.17 -6.75 -10.47
N ASP A 332 -32.69 -6.19 -11.56
CA ASP A 332 -33.77 -6.81 -12.34
C ASP A 332 -33.27 -7.93 -13.27
N LYS A 333 -32.10 -7.75 -13.90
CA LYS A 333 -31.60 -8.70 -14.90
C LYS A 333 -30.89 -9.91 -14.31
N TYR A 334 -30.14 -9.70 -13.22
CA TYR A 334 -29.30 -10.73 -12.61
C TYR A 334 -29.78 -11.16 -11.21
N ASN A 335 -30.76 -10.46 -10.65
CA ASN A 335 -31.36 -10.79 -9.35
C ASN A 335 -30.42 -10.58 -8.14
N PHE A 336 -29.39 -9.73 -8.22
CA PHE A 336 -28.56 -9.37 -7.07
C PHE A 336 -29.37 -8.76 -5.94
N ASP A 337 -29.03 -9.03 -4.68
CA ASP A 337 -29.75 -8.62 -3.45
C ASP A 337 -29.34 -7.26 -2.89
N GLY A 338 -28.39 -6.60 -3.53
CA GLY A 338 -27.86 -5.33 -3.09
C GLY A 338 -26.45 -5.09 -3.57
N PHE A 339 -25.80 -4.09 -2.98
CA PHE A 339 -24.55 -3.54 -3.50
C PHE A 339 -23.58 -3.15 -2.39
N ARG A 340 -22.29 -3.30 -2.67
CA ARG A 340 -21.25 -2.49 -2.06
C ARG A 340 -20.87 -1.38 -3.04
N PHE A 341 -20.90 -0.14 -2.60
CA PHE A 341 -20.44 1.00 -3.37
C PHE A 341 -18.98 1.27 -3.02
N ASP A 342 -18.10 1.11 -4.00
CA ASP A 342 -16.65 1.21 -3.81
C ASP A 342 -16.12 2.63 -4.05
N GLY A 343 -15.12 3.02 -3.27
CA GLY A 343 -14.51 4.35 -3.34
C GLY A 343 -15.46 5.48 -2.94
N VAL A 344 -16.38 5.27 -1.99
CA VAL A 344 -17.33 6.31 -1.55
C VAL A 344 -16.59 7.52 -0.97
N THR A 345 -15.48 7.33 -0.25
CA THR A 345 -14.64 8.46 0.18
C THR A 345 -14.17 9.32 -1.00
N SER A 346 -13.77 8.71 -2.12
CA SER A 346 -13.35 9.44 -3.32
C SER A 346 -14.50 10.26 -3.92
N MET A 347 -15.74 9.76 -3.81
CA MET A 347 -16.94 10.46 -4.25
C MET A 347 -17.31 11.62 -3.32
N LEU A 348 -17.24 11.42 -2.01
CA LEU A 348 -17.72 12.38 -1.02
C LEU A 348 -16.89 13.67 -0.98
N TYR A 349 -15.62 13.64 -1.38
CA TYR A 349 -14.71 14.78 -1.25
C TYR A 349 -14.01 15.12 -2.56
N HIS A 350 -13.88 16.41 -2.87
CA HIS A 350 -13.11 16.91 -4.02
C HIS A 350 -11.60 16.63 -3.93
N HIS A 351 -11.06 16.38 -2.73
CA HIS A 351 -9.69 15.91 -2.53
C HIS A 351 -9.58 14.37 -2.48
N HIS A 352 -10.71 13.66 -2.62
CA HIS A 352 -10.79 12.21 -2.71
C HIS A 352 -10.23 11.43 -1.51
N GLY A 353 -10.01 12.10 -0.37
CA GLY A 353 -9.28 11.54 0.79
C GLY A 353 -7.77 11.40 0.60
N ILE A 354 -7.20 11.85 -0.53
CA ILE A 354 -5.76 11.73 -0.82
C ILE A 354 -4.98 12.72 0.06
N GLY A 355 -3.94 12.21 0.73
CA GLY A 355 -3.07 13.02 1.60
C GLY A 355 -3.78 13.72 2.76
N THR A 356 -5.03 13.32 3.07
CA THR A 356 -5.89 13.99 4.04
C THR A 356 -6.22 13.05 5.18
N GLY A 357 -5.93 13.46 6.42
CA GLY A 357 -6.33 12.72 7.62
C GLY A 357 -7.69 13.18 8.12
N PHE A 358 -8.51 12.25 8.60
CA PHE A 358 -9.80 12.55 9.23
C PHE A 358 -9.67 12.42 10.75
N SER A 359 -9.77 13.53 11.47
CA SER A 359 -9.60 13.56 12.94
C SER A 359 -10.88 13.18 13.69
N GLY A 360 -12.02 13.16 12.98
CA GLY A 360 -13.35 13.06 13.57
C GLY A 360 -13.98 14.42 13.85
N GLY A 361 -13.30 15.53 13.53
CA GLY A 361 -13.86 16.88 13.59
C GLY A 361 -14.93 17.09 12.53
N TYR A 362 -16.14 17.49 12.92
CA TYR A 362 -17.29 17.49 12.00
C TYR A 362 -17.15 18.47 10.82
N HIS A 363 -16.37 19.54 11.01
CA HIS A 363 -16.06 20.49 9.94
C HIS A 363 -15.36 19.86 8.72
N GLU A 364 -14.68 18.73 8.89
CA GLU A 364 -14.05 17.96 7.80
C GLU A 364 -15.09 17.27 6.90
N TYR A 365 -16.30 16.98 7.42
CA TYR A 365 -17.36 16.22 6.75
C TYR A 365 -18.50 17.09 6.21
N PHE A 366 -18.56 18.35 6.63
CA PHE A 366 -19.58 19.32 6.26
C PHE A 366 -18.98 20.64 5.73
N GLY A 367 -17.70 20.62 5.37
CA GLY A 367 -16.96 21.74 4.82
C GLY A 367 -17.10 21.90 3.30
N PRO A 368 -16.43 22.90 2.71
CA PRO A 368 -16.51 23.20 1.28
C PRO A 368 -15.80 22.18 0.37
N SER A 369 -15.01 21.27 0.95
CA SER A 369 -14.35 20.19 0.22
C SER A 369 -15.29 19.04 -0.16
N VAL A 370 -16.52 19.03 0.38
CA VAL A 370 -17.49 17.94 0.18
C VAL A 370 -18.22 18.13 -1.15
N ASP A 371 -18.32 17.06 -1.93
CA ASP A 371 -19.04 17.06 -3.19
C ASP A 371 -20.54 16.80 -2.97
N ASP A 372 -21.34 17.86 -3.04
CA ASP A 372 -22.78 17.75 -2.85
C ASP A 372 -23.49 17.01 -4.01
N ASP A 373 -22.94 17.03 -5.24
CA ASP A 373 -23.58 16.37 -6.39
C ASP A 373 -23.45 14.85 -6.27
N SER A 374 -22.31 14.36 -5.79
CA SER A 374 -22.10 12.94 -5.51
C SER A 374 -23.00 12.46 -4.35
N ILE A 375 -23.13 13.26 -3.28
CA ILE A 375 -24.06 12.97 -2.17
C ILE A 375 -25.50 12.87 -2.66
N VAL A 376 -25.92 13.80 -3.54
CA VAL A 376 -27.25 13.75 -4.14
C VAL A 376 -27.44 12.43 -4.90
N TYR A 377 -26.50 12.07 -5.77
CA TYR A 377 -26.55 10.81 -6.50
C TYR A 377 -26.66 9.58 -5.57
N LEU A 378 -25.78 9.49 -4.56
CA LEU A 378 -25.79 8.38 -3.58
C LEU A 378 -27.11 8.31 -2.81
N THR A 379 -27.69 9.46 -2.47
CA THR A 379 -28.98 9.53 -1.77
C THR A 379 -30.14 9.11 -2.67
N LEU A 380 -30.17 9.58 -3.92
CA LEU A 380 -31.17 9.16 -4.90
C LEU A 380 -31.09 7.66 -5.19
N ALA A 381 -29.86 7.12 -5.30
CA ALA A 381 -29.62 5.70 -5.48
C ALA A 381 -30.20 4.87 -4.32
N ASN A 382 -29.89 5.24 -3.08
CA ASN A 382 -30.40 4.54 -1.90
C ASN A 382 -31.93 4.68 -1.76
N GLU A 383 -32.49 5.88 -1.96
CA GLU A 383 -33.95 6.07 -1.92
C GLU A 383 -34.66 5.21 -2.97
N MET A 384 -34.17 5.21 -4.21
CA MET A 384 -34.71 4.40 -5.29
C MET A 384 -34.63 2.90 -4.95
N LEU A 385 -33.46 2.41 -4.51
CA LEU A 385 -33.25 1.00 -4.22
C LEU A 385 -34.17 0.51 -3.09
N HIS A 386 -34.25 1.23 -1.98
CA HIS A 386 -35.08 0.83 -0.84
C HIS A 386 -36.58 0.97 -1.10
N GLN A 387 -37.00 1.89 -1.98
CA GLN A 387 -38.40 2.00 -2.40
C GLN A 387 -38.82 0.85 -3.31
N LEU A 388 -37.96 0.44 -4.25
CA LEU A 388 -38.25 -0.64 -5.20
C LEU A 388 -38.04 -2.03 -4.61
N TYR A 389 -37.03 -2.18 -3.76
CA TYR A 389 -36.59 -3.45 -3.18
C TYR A 389 -36.41 -3.27 -1.66
N PRO A 390 -37.46 -3.45 -0.84
CA PRO A 390 -37.40 -3.16 0.60
C PRO A 390 -36.36 -3.98 1.39
N ASP A 391 -36.03 -5.17 0.89
CA ASP A 391 -35.05 -6.07 1.49
C ASP A 391 -33.63 -5.86 0.94
N VAL A 392 -33.40 -4.87 0.08
CA VAL A 392 -32.08 -4.55 -0.47
C VAL A 392 -31.09 -4.23 0.64
N ILE A 393 -29.82 -4.52 0.38
CA ILE A 393 -28.71 -4.19 1.27
C ILE A 393 -27.73 -3.27 0.52
N THR A 394 -27.45 -2.09 1.05
CA THR A 394 -26.41 -1.20 0.50
C THR A 394 -25.29 -0.95 1.51
N ILE A 395 -24.05 -1.19 1.08
CA ILE A 395 -22.84 -1.05 1.89
C ILE A 395 -21.96 0.05 1.29
N ALA A 396 -21.51 0.99 2.11
CA ALA A 396 -20.55 2.01 1.69
C ALA A 396 -19.11 1.63 2.07
N GLU A 397 -18.21 1.63 1.10
CA GLU A 397 -16.76 1.63 1.33
C GLU A 397 -16.27 3.07 1.57
N ASP A 398 -16.34 3.49 2.84
CA ASP A 398 -15.91 4.82 3.27
C ASP A 398 -14.91 4.74 4.43
N VAL A 399 -13.68 5.21 4.19
CA VAL A 399 -12.63 5.30 5.20
C VAL A 399 -12.76 6.55 6.08
N SER A 400 -13.37 7.64 5.59
CA SER A 400 -13.43 8.90 6.34
C SER A 400 -14.28 8.78 7.60
N GLY A 401 -15.39 8.05 7.51
CA GLY A 401 -16.37 7.93 8.58
C GLY A 401 -17.35 9.08 8.67
N MET A 402 -17.86 9.47 7.49
CA MET A 402 -18.85 10.52 7.38
C MET A 402 -20.09 10.26 8.26
N PRO A 403 -20.47 11.21 9.13
CA PRO A 403 -21.68 11.08 9.95
C PRO A 403 -22.94 11.06 9.08
N ALA A 404 -23.94 10.27 9.50
CA ALA A 404 -25.22 10.11 8.83
C ALA A 404 -25.15 9.45 7.44
N LEU A 405 -24.02 8.82 7.09
CA LEU A 405 -23.87 8.04 5.86
C LEU A 405 -24.83 6.85 5.86
N CYS A 406 -24.97 6.17 7.00
CA CYS A 406 -25.80 4.97 7.15
C CYS A 406 -27.17 5.24 7.80
N LEU A 407 -27.74 6.42 7.55
CA LEU A 407 -29.08 6.80 8.01
C LEU A 407 -29.97 7.17 6.82
N PRO A 408 -31.28 6.92 6.87
CA PRO A 408 -32.20 7.24 5.78
C PRO A 408 -32.33 8.75 5.55
N LEU A 409 -32.74 9.13 4.34
CA LEU A 409 -32.98 10.53 3.97
C LEU A 409 -34.05 11.19 4.84
N SER A 410 -35.05 10.43 5.31
CA SER A 410 -36.08 10.91 6.24
C SER A 410 -35.52 11.38 7.59
N LEU A 411 -34.29 10.98 7.93
CA LEU A 411 -33.53 11.49 9.07
C LEU A 411 -32.50 12.55 8.67
N GLY A 412 -32.30 12.82 7.38
CA GLY A 412 -31.25 13.70 6.84
C GLY A 412 -29.94 12.98 6.50
N GLY A 413 -29.94 11.65 6.42
CA GLY A 413 -28.77 10.86 6.01
C GLY A 413 -28.72 10.53 4.51
N ILE A 414 -27.70 9.78 4.11
CA ILE A 414 -27.42 9.40 2.71
C ILE A 414 -28.14 8.09 2.30
N GLY A 415 -28.51 7.25 3.27
CA GLY A 415 -29.39 6.11 3.06
C GLY A 415 -28.71 4.75 2.90
N PHE A 416 -27.41 4.62 3.18
CA PHE A 416 -26.77 3.30 3.23
C PHE A 416 -27.25 2.48 4.43
N ASP A 417 -27.26 1.15 4.31
CA ASP A 417 -27.56 0.26 5.44
C ASP A 417 -26.35 0.05 6.35
N TYR A 418 -25.17 -0.08 5.75
CA TYR A 418 -23.91 -0.37 6.44
C TYR A 418 -22.76 0.44 5.84
N ARG A 419 -21.70 0.62 6.63
CA ARG A 419 -20.37 0.96 6.15
C ARG A 419 -19.32 -0.06 6.55
N LEU A 420 -18.21 -0.12 5.83
CA LEU A 420 -17.05 -0.93 6.21
C LEU A 420 -16.28 -0.31 7.39
N ALA A 421 -15.90 -1.13 8.37
CA ALA A 421 -15.08 -0.71 9.51
C ALA A 421 -13.57 -0.80 9.20
N MET A 422 -13.13 0.04 8.25
CA MET A 422 -11.80 -0.06 7.62
C MET A 422 -10.60 0.16 8.56
N ALA A 423 -10.80 0.80 9.71
CA ALA A 423 -9.74 1.01 10.70
C ALA A 423 -9.35 -0.28 11.46
N ILE A 424 -10.20 -1.31 11.45
CA ILE A 424 -9.95 -2.55 12.20
C ILE A 424 -8.77 -3.35 11.62
N PRO A 425 -8.70 -3.62 10.30
CA PRO A 425 -7.51 -4.22 9.69
C PRO A 425 -6.22 -3.47 9.97
N ASP A 426 -6.20 -2.15 9.77
CA ASP A 426 -5.00 -1.33 10.00
C ASP A 426 -4.48 -1.45 11.42
N MET A 427 -5.40 -1.46 12.40
CA MET A 427 -5.05 -1.70 13.80
C MET A 427 -4.36 -3.06 13.97
N TRP A 428 -4.95 -4.15 13.45
CA TRP A 428 -4.37 -5.48 13.60
C TRP A 428 -3.01 -5.61 12.93
N ILE A 429 -2.90 -5.14 11.70
CA ILE A 429 -1.65 -5.16 10.92
C ILE A 429 -0.57 -4.35 11.64
N LYS A 430 -0.90 -3.14 12.12
CA LYS A 430 0.03 -2.30 12.87
C LYS A 430 0.52 -3.00 14.14
N ILE A 431 -0.39 -3.59 14.92
CA ILE A 431 -0.04 -4.30 16.15
C ILE A 431 0.87 -5.50 15.84
N LEU A 432 0.56 -6.27 14.80
CA LEU A 432 1.36 -7.43 14.39
C LEU A 432 2.74 -7.06 13.82
N LYS A 433 2.85 -5.90 13.15
CA LYS A 433 4.11 -5.39 12.59
C LYS A 433 5.01 -4.73 13.64
N GLU A 434 4.43 -3.96 14.56
CA GLU A 434 5.20 -3.02 15.40
C GLU A 434 5.31 -3.40 16.88
N LYS A 435 4.48 -4.34 17.37
CA LYS A 435 4.37 -4.62 18.81
C LYS A 435 4.56 -6.10 19.13
N ARG A 436 5.28 -6.37 20.22
CA ARG A 436 5.34 -7.72 20.81
C ARG A 436 4.04 -8.03 21.54
N ASP A 437 3.68 -9.31 21.66
CA ASP A 437 2.43 -9.77 22.28
C ASP A 437 2.21 -9.16 23.68
N GLU A 438 3.26 -8.99 24.48
CA GLU A 438 3.18 -8.43 25.85
C GLU A 438 2.85 -6.93 25.86
N GLU A 439 3.09 -6.24 24.75
CA GLU A 439 2.90 -4.79 24.59
C GLU A 439 1.51 -4.44 24.03
N TRP A 440 0.68 -5.46 23.74
CA TRP A 440 -0.66 -5.25 23.20
C TRP A 440 -1.55 -4.55 24.22
N ASP A 441 -1.95 -3.33 23.90
CA ASP A 441 -2.92 -2.56 24.67
C ASP A 441 -4.34 -3.04 24.35
N ILE A 442 -4.84 -3.97 25.18
CA ILE A 442 -6.21 -4.49 25.09
C ILE A 442 -7.25 -3.37 25.22
N GLY A 443 -6.94 -2.32 25.99
CA GLY A 443 -7.79 -1.14 26.12
C GLY A 443 -7.99 -0.44 24.79
N ASN A 444 -6.89 -0.18 24.09
CA ASN A 444 -6.88 0.45 22.77
C ASN A 444 -7.50 -0.46 21.69
N ILE A 445 -7.25 -1.77 21.72
CA ILE A 445 -7.90 -2.73 20.80
C ILE A 445 -9.43 -2.67 20.98
N CYS A 446 -9.91 -2.72 22.22
CA CYS A 446 -11.33 -2.59 22.52
C CYS A 446 -11.89 -1.25 22.05
N PHE A 447 -11.15 -0.16 22.27
CA PHE A 447 -11.56 1.17 21.81
C PHE A 447 -11.76 1.18 20.30
N ASN A 448 -10.78 0.74 19.50
CA ASN A 448 -10.91 0.73 18.04
C ASN A 448 -12.05 -0.17 17.54
N LEU A 449 -12.28 -1.34 18.17
CA LEU A 449 -13.39 -2.23 17.80
C LEU A 449 -14.77 -1.66 18.19
N THR A 450 -14.84 -0.79 19.19
CA THR A 450 -16.11 -0.25 19.72
C THR A 450 -16.36 1.22 19.39
N ASN A 451 -15.35 1.95 18.89
CA ASN A 451 -15.42 3.36 18.54
C ASN A 451 -16.17 3.54 17.22
N ARG A 452 -17.48 3.39 17.28
CA ARG A 452 -18.40 3.41 16.14
C ARG A 452 -19.62 4.25 16.50
N ARG A 453 -20.29 4.79 15.48
CA ARG A 453 -21.43 5.67 15.68
C ARG A 453 -22.65 4.88 16.13
N TYR A 454 -23.32 5.38 17.15
CA TYR A 454 -24.57 4.79 17.62
C TYR A 454 -25.64 4.89 16.53
N ARG A 455 -26.34 3.77 16.25
CA ARG A 455 -27.37 3.59 15.20
C ARG A 455 -26.89 3.48 13.75
N GLU A 456 -25.61 3.72 13.46
CA GLU A 456 -25.06 3.45 12.13
C GLU A 456 -24.39 2.08 12.14
N LYS A 457 -24.89 1.16 11.31
CA LYS A 457 -24.38 -0.21 11.30
C LYS A 457 -23.07 -0.30 10.55
N THR A 458 -22.21 -1.20 11.00
CA THR A 458 -20.88 -1.40 10.46
C THR A 458 -20.60 -2.88 10.18
N ILE A 459 -19.93 -3.16 9.06
CA ILE A 459 -19.38 -4.48 8.75
C ILE A 459 -17.94 -4.53 9.24
N ALA A 460 -17.66 -5.43 10.18
CA ALA A 460 -16.33 -5.62 10.73
C ALA A 460 -15.60 -6.78 10.05
N TYR A 461 -14.30 -6.63 9.87
CA TYR A 461 -13.42 -7.66 9.32
C TYR A 461 -12.01 -7.41 9.85
N CYS A 462 -11.21 -8.48 9.94
CA CYS A 462 -9.88 -8.42 10.53
C CYS A 462 -8.77 -8.13 9.50
N GLU A 463 -9.01 -8.48 8.25
CA GLU A 463 -8.13 -8.25 7.10
C GLU A 463 -9.00 -8.25 5.84
N SER A 464 -8.61 -7.47 4.83
CA SER A 464 -9.34 -7.31 3.57
C SER A 464 -8.65 -8.03 2.41
N HIS A 465 -9.24 -7.88 1.23
CA HIS A 465 -8.62 -8.26 -0.03
C HIS A 465 -7.34 -7.44 -0.33
N ASP A 466 -7.20 -6.19 0.16
CA ASP A 466 -5.99 -5.37 -0.03
C ASP A 466 -4.79 -5.97 0.73
N GLN A 467 -4.98 -6.38 1.99
CA GLN A 467 -3.90 -7.04 2.75
C GLN A 467 -3.53 -8.42 2.19
N ALA A 468 -4.40 -9.01 1.37
CA ALA A 468 -4.10 -10.24 0.68
C ALA A 468 -3.25 -10.00 -0.57
N LEU A 469 -3.17 -8.78 -1.12
CA LEU A 469 -2.41 -8.49 -2.34
C LEU A 469 -0.88 -8.48 -2.11
N VAL A 470 -0.14 -8.67 -3.20
CA VAL A 470 1.31 -8.54 -3.22
C VAL A 470 1.75 -7.15 -2.70
N GLY A 471 2.71 -7.13 -1.78
CA GLY A 471 3.17 -5.89 -1.13
C GLY A 471 2.70 -5.74 0.32
N ASP A 472 1.72 -6.54 0.76
CA ASP A 472 1.39 -6.71 2.18
C ASP A 472 1.41 -8.20 2.59
N LYS A 473 1.02 -8.51 3.83
CA LYS A 473 0.90 -9.88 4.35
C LYS A 473 -0.47 -10.06 5.00
N SER A 474 -1.07 -11.23 4.77
CA SER A 474 -2.23 -11.69 5.56
C SER A 474 -1.87 -11.80 7.05
N ILE A 475 -2.87 -11.81 7.92
CA ILE A 475 -2.69 -12.02 9.36
C ILE A 475 -1.91 -13.31 9.61
N MET A 476 -2.22 -14.38 8.88
CA MET A 476 -1.53 -15.66 9.05
C MET A 476 -0.05 -15.57 8.62
N MET A 477 0.24 -14.87 7.53
CA MET A 477 1.63 -14.60 7.09
C MET A 477 2.38 -13.72 8.10
N HIS A 478 1.72 -12.75 8.74
CA HIS A 478 2.31 -11.97 9.85
C HIS A 478 2.60 -12.81 11.10
N LEU A 479 1.74 -13.78 11.39
CA LEU A 479 1.86 -14.59 12.61
C LEU A 479 2.91 -15.69 12.51
N CYS A 480 3.03 -16.32 11.33
CA CYS A 480 3.82 -17.54 11.16
C CYS A 480 4.94 -17.45 10.11
N ASP A 481 4.84 -16.52 9.17
CA ASP A 481 5.80 -16.32 8.07
C ASP A 481 6.25 -17.66 7.43
N ALA A 482 7.57 -17.88 7.29
CA ALA A 482 8.16 -19.06 6.66
C ALA A 482 7.75 -20.40 7.28
N GLU A 483 7.31 -20.44 8.54
CA GLU A 483 6.91 -21.70 9.18
C GLU A 483 5.60 -22.27 8.60
N LEU A 484 4.79 -21.45 7.91
CA LEU A 484 3.60 -21.94 7.20
C LEU A 484 3.93 -23.04 6.19
N TYR A 485 5.07 -22.92 5.51
CA TYR A 485 5.46 -23.85 4.46
C TYR A 485 6.07 -25.15 4.98
N THR A 486 6.49 -25.18 6.25
CA THR A 486 7.27 -26.29 6.82
C THR A 486 6.55 -27.00 7.96
N HIS A 487 5.71 -26.29 8.72
CA HIS A 487 5.11 -26.77 9.96
C HIS A 487 3.57 -26.68 9.97
N MET A 488 2.92 -26.60 8.81
CA MET A 488 1.45 -26.75 8.72
C MET A 488 0.99 -28.20 8.59
N SER A 489 1.90 -29.18 8.54
CA SER A 489 1.54 -30.59 8.63
C SER A 489 1.27 -31.00 10.08
N ILE A 490 0.28 -31.85 10.32
CA ILE A 490 0.07 -32.46 11.65
C ILE A 490 1.15 -33.49 12.00
N LEU A 491 1.95 -33.93 11.01
CA LEU A 491 3.03 -34.91 11.19
C LEU A 491 4.35 -34.26 11.63
N THR A 492 4.51 -32.96 11.38
CA THR A 492 5.63 -32.17 11.88
C THR A 492 5.35 -31.70 13.30
N GLU A 493 6.39 -31.33 14.04
CA GLU A 493 6.20 -30.78 15.37
C GLU A 493 5.30 -29.53 15.35
N LEU A 494 4.55 -29.31 16.44
CA LEU A 494 3.81 -28.07 16.64
C LEU A 494 4.76 -27.08 17.31
N THR A 495 5.41 -26.26 16.50
CA THR A 495 6.35 -25.25 16.99
C THR A 495 5.60 -24.18 17.80
N PRO A 496 6.29 -23.45 18.71
CA PRO A 496 5.68 -22.32 19.41
C PRO A 496 5.16 -21.21 18.48
N VAL A 497 5.72 -21.06 17.28
CA VAL A 497 5.30 -20.08 16.27
C VAL A 497 3.97 -20.52 15.64
N ILE A 498 3.86 -21.76 15.17
CA ILE A 498 2.60 -22.27 14.61
C ILE A 498 1.51 -22.35 15.70
N GLU A 499 1.86 -22.77 16.92
CA GLU A 499 0.93 -22.74 18.06
C GLU A 499 0.38 -21.32 18.29
N ARG A 500 1.28 -20.33 18.38
CA ARG A 500 0.93 -18.91 18.53
C ARG A 500 0.03 -18.45 17.37
N GLY A 501 0.39 -18.77 16.13
CA GLY A 501 -0.35 -18.32 14.96
C GLY A 501 -1.74 -18.91 14.89
N LEU A 502 -1.89 -20.22 15.10
CA LEU A 502 -3.21 -20.86 15.15
C LEU A 502 -4.10 -20.25 16.24
N ALA A 503 -3.53 -20.03 17.44
CA ALA A 503 -4.28 -19.46 18.55
C ALA A 503 -4.72 -18.00 18.27
N LEU A 504 -3.79 -17.14 17.88
CA LEU A 504 -4.06 -15.72 17.67
C LEU A 504 -4.93 -15.48 16.43
N HIS A 505 -4.78 -16.26 15.35
CA HIS A 505 -5.66 -16.17 14.19
C HIS A 505 -7.14 -16.37 14.58
N LYS A 506 -7.44 -17.43 15.34
CA LYS A 506 -8.79 -17.69 15.86
C LYS A 506 -9.27 -16.57 16.80
N MET A 507 -8.41 -16.11 17.71
CA MET A 507 -8.78 -15.09 18.70
C MET A 507 -9.04 -13.72 18.07
N ILE A 508 -8.22 -13.29 17.12
CA ILE A 508 -8.39 -12.02 16.39
C ILE A 508 -9.72 -12.05 15.63
N ARG A 509 -9.97 -13.12 14.85
CA ARG A 509 -11.21 -13.27 14.09
C ARG A 509 -12.43 -13.29 15.00
N LEU A 510 -12.40 -14.07 16.09
CA LEU A 510 -13.50 -14.13 17.05
C LEU A 510 -13.75 -12.80 17.75
N LEU A 511 -12.69 -12.08 18.15
CA LEU A 511 -12.83 -10.79 18.81
C LEU A 511 -13.42 -9.74 17.85
N THR A 512 -12.92 -9.65 16.63
CA THR A 512 -13.50 -8.76 15.61
C THR A 512 -14.95 -9.12 15.31
N HIS A 513 -15.27 -10.42 15.15
CA HIS A 513 -16.62 -10.91 14.88
C HIS A 513 -17.62 -10.64 16.02
N SER A 514 -17.16 -10.65 17.27
CA SER A 514 -18.03 -10.49 18.46
C SER A 514 -18.13 -9.05 18.96
N LEU A 515 -17.12 -8.21 18.71
CA LEU A 515 -17.05 -6.85 19.27
C LEU A 515 -17.02 -5.73 18.21
N GLY A 516 -16.59 -6.04 16.99
CA GLY A 516 -16.22 -5.05 15.98
C GLY A 516 -17.36 -4.44 15.16
N GLY A 517 -18.55 -5.08 15.10
CA GLY A 517 -19.56 -4.72 14.11
C GLY A 517 -20.99 -5.21 14.38
N GLU A 518 -21.89 -4.83 13.46
CA GLU A 518 -23.26 -5.33 13.28
C GLU A 518 -23.38 -6.30 12.10
N GLY A 519 -22.28 -6.50 11.37
CA GLY A 519 -22.07 -7.58 10.44
C GLY A 519 -20.59 -7.97 10.41
N TYR A 520 -20.28 -9.09 9.78
CA TYR A 520 -18.94 -9.62 9.62
C TYR A 520 -18.62 -9.89 8.15
N LEU A 521 -17.38 -9.62 7.73
CA LEU A 521 -16.88 -9.93 6.40
C LEU A 521 -15.60 -10.75 6.49
N ASN A 522 -15.44 -11.68 5.54
CA ASN A 522 -14.23 -12.46 5.34
C ASN A 522 -13.93 -12.58 3.85
N PHE A 523 -12.70 -12.26 3.45
CA PHE A 523 -12.21 -12.47 2.10
C PHE A 523 -11.78 -13.93 1.87
N GLU A 524 -12.11 -14.48 0.70
CA GLU A 524 -11.92 -15.90 0.38
C GLU A 524 -10.48 -16.38 0.61
N GLY A 525 -10.33 -17.43 1.42
CA GLY A 525 -9.04 -18.00 1.82
C GLY A 525 -8.62 -17.61 3.24
N ASN A 526 -8.93 -16.39 3.68
CA ASN A 526 -8.52 -15.91 4.99
C ASN A 526 -9.21 -16.66 6.13
N GLU A 527 -10.34 -17.35 5.85
CA GLU A 527 -11.03 -18.12 6.88
C GLU A 527 -10.20 -19.26 7.46
N PHE A 528 -9.31 -19.82 6.64
CA PHE A 528 -8.42 -20.91 7.02
C PHE A 528 -6.96 -20.49 7.12
N GLY A 529 -6.66 -19.19 7.09
CA GLY A 529 -5.29 -18.68 7.10
C GLY A 529 -4.51 -19.10 5.85
N HIS A 530 -5.06 -18.85 4.67
CA HIS A 530 -4.41 -19.14 3.39
C HIS A 530 -2.97 -18.59 3.36
N PRO A 531 -1.97 -19.40 2.94
CA PRO A 531 -0.57 -18.97 2.89
C PRO A 531 -0.32 -18.01 1.72
N GLU A 532 0.93 -17.53 1.58
CA GLU A 532 1.34 -16.69 0.45
C GLU A 532 0.57 -15.35 0.40
N TRP A 533 0.36 -14.84 -0.82
CA TRP A 533 -0.38 -13.62 -1.13
C TRP A 533 -1.10 -13.82 -2.48
N LEU A 534 -1.94 -12.85 -2.84
CA LEU A 534 -2.65 -12.73 -4.10
C LEU A 534 -1.88 -11.78 -5.02
N ASP A 535 -1.57 -12.20 -6.24
CA ASP A 535 -1.00 -11.32 -7.26
C ASP A 535 -1.61 -11.69 -8.61
N PHE A 536 -2.00 -10.68 -9.37
CA PHE A 536 -2.65 -10.85 -10.66
C PHE A 536 -1.62 -10.85 -11.80
N PRO A 537 -1.92 -11.49 -12.94
CA PRO A 537 -1.07 -11.44 -14.12
C PRO A 537 -0.80 -9.99 -14.57
N ARG A 538 0.47 -9.59 -14.55
CA ARG A 538 0.94 -8.27 -14.97
C ARG A 538 2.39 -8.35 -15.45
N VAL A 539 2.88 -7.29 -16.08
CA VAL A 539 4.27 -7.23 -16.59
C VAL A 539 5.30 -7.52 -15.50
N GLY A 540 5.07 -7.02 -14.28
CA GLY A 540 6.01 -7.21 -13.15
C GLY A 540 6.10 -8.63 -12.58
N ASN A 541 5.29 -9.58 -13.06
CA ASN A 541 5.37 -11.00 -12.68
C ASN A 541 5.25 -11.93 -13.90
N ASP A 542 5.66 -11.46 -15.09
CA ASP A 542 5.61 -12.20 -16.35
C ASP A 542 4.21 -12.73 -16.72
N ASN A 543 3.16 -11.97 -16.38
CA ASN A 543 1.76 -12.37 -16.54
C ASN A 543 1.42 -13.71 -15.88
N SER A 544 2.03 -13.97 -14.72
CA SER A 544 1.85 -15.22 -13.99
C SER A 544 0.48 -15.31 -13.32
N PHE A 545 -0.15 -16.49 -13.44
CA PHE A 545 -1.34 -16.87 -12.68
C PHE A 545 -1.01 -17.63 -11.39
N TRP A 546 0.27 -17.77 -11.03
CA TRP A 546 0.71 -18.58 -9.89
C TRP A 546 0.05 -18.17 -8.58
N TYR A 547 -0.08 -16.86 -8.34
CA TYR A 547 -0.70 -16.30 -7.13
C TYR A 547 -2.16 -15.86 -7.37
N ALA A 548 -2.65 -15.86 -8.61
CA ALA A 548 -4.01 -15.48 -8.97
C ALA A 548 -4.99 -16.66 -8.79
N ARG A 549 -4.96 -17.28 -7.61
CA ARG A 549 -5.69 -18.52 -7.30
C ARG A 549 -5.98 -18.67 -5.81
N ARG A 550 -6.80 -19.67 -5.45
CA ARG A 550 -7.08 -20.08 -4.08
C ARG A 550 -6.81 -21.57 -3.87
N GLN A 551 -5.91 -21.87 -2.95
CA GLN A 551 -5.48 -23.23 -2.59
C GLN A 551 -6.49 -23.92 -1.66
N LEU A 552 -7.75 -24.03 -2.11
CA LEU A 552 -8.87 -24.54 -1.30
C LEU A 552 -8.65 -26.00 -0.84
N ASN A 553 -7.89 -26.76 -1.62
CA ASN A 553 -7.45 -28.11 -1.32
C ASN A 553 -6.66 -28.23 0.00
N LEU A 554 -6.05 -27.14 0.50
CA LEU A 554 -5.33 -27.14 1.78
C LEU A 554 -6.25 -27.45 2.97
N THR A 555 -7.53 -27.11 2.87
CA THR A 555 -8.53 -27.40 3.91
C THR A 555 -9.07 -28.81 3.84
N GLU A 556 -8.96 -29.45 2.68
CA GLU A 556 -9.48 -30.80 2.43
C GLU A 556 -8.46 -31.88 2.84
N ASP A 557 -7.18 -31.54 2.92
CA ASP A 557 -6.13 -32.47 3.34
C ASP A 557 -6.17 -32.69 4.87
N PRO A 558 -6.52 -33.91 5.34
CA PRO A 558 -6.58 -34.21 6.77
C PRO A 558 -5.20 -34.19 7.45
N LEU A 559 -4.10 -34.17 6.70
CA LEU A 559 -2.75 -34.09 7.24
C LEU A 559 -2.28 -32.65 7.46
N LEU A 560 -3.06 -31.64 7.06
CA LEU A 560 -2.72 -30.23 7.26
C LEU A 560 -3.51 -29.58 8.40
N ARG A 561 -2.94 -28.52 8.97
CA ARG A 561 -3.47 -27.75 10.10
C ARG A 561 -4.48 -26.67 9.66
N TYR A 562 -4.58 -26.35 8.37
CA TYR A 562 -5.54 -25.35 7.84
C TYR A 562 -7.00 -25.71 8.15
N LYS A 563 -7.33 -27.01 8.15
CA LYS A 563 -8.66 -27.52 8.53
C LYS A 563 -9.11 -27.04 9.92
N PHE A 564 -8.18 -26.87 10.87
CA PHE A 564 -8.49 -26.43 12.22
C PHE A 564 -9.01 -24.98 12.25
N LEU A 565 -8.46 -24.12 11.40
CA LEU A 565 -8.90 -22.73 11.26
C LEU A 565 -10.23 -22.68 10.51
N ASN A 566 -10.38 -23.49 9.46
CA ASN A 566 -11.62 -23.65 8.71
C ASN A 566 -12.80 -24.13 9.58
N ASP A 567 -12.57 -25.16 10.40
CA ASP A 567 -13.60 -25.72 11.28
C ASP A 567 -13.99 -24.73 12.38
N PHE A 568 -13.00 -23.99 12.90
CA PHE A 568 -13.26 -22.91 13.85
C PHE A 568 -14.12 -21.80 13.24
N ASP A 569 -13.85 -21.40 12.00
CA ASP A 569 -14.63 -20.39 11.30
C ASP A 569 -16.10 -20.81 11.13
N SER A 570 -16.33 -22.04 10.66
CA SER A 570 -17.69 -22.59 10.54
C SER A 570 -18.41 -22.61 11.89
N GLN A 571 -17.71 -22.99 12.98
CA GLN A 571 -18.29 -23.01 14.31
C GLN A 571 -18.58 -21.60 14.85
N MET A 572 -17.71 -20.62 14.59
CA MET A 572 -17.91 -19.21 14.94
C MET A 572 -19.19 -18.67 14.29
N ASN A 573 -19.35 -18.87 12.98
CA ASN A 573 -20.54 -18.44 12.24
C ASN A 573 -21.80 -19.21 12.65
N SER A 574 -21.69 -20.51 12.92
CA SER A 574 -22.80 -21.34 13.45
C SER A 574 -23.32 -20.83 14.79
N LEU A 575 -22.41 -20.41 15.67
CA LEU A 575 -22.79 -19.83 16.96
C LEU A 575 -23.45 -18.46 16.80
N GLU A 576 -23.00 -17.64 15.85
CA GLU A 576 -23.65 -16.36 15.61
C GLU A 576 -25.06 -16.54 15.06
N GLU A 577 -25.25 -17.49 14.15
CA GLU A 577 -26.59 -17.85 13.66
C GLU A 577 -27.52 -18.31 14.81
N LYS A 578 -26.96 -18.97 15.83
CA LYS A 578 -27.72 -19.45 16.99
C LYS A 578 -28.04 -18.35 18.02
N TYR A 579 -27.08 -17.47 18.31
CA TYR A 579 -27.16 -16.51 19.43
C TYR A 579 -27.38 -15.06 19.01
N GLY A 580 -27.16 -14.72 17.74
CA GLY A 580 -27.55 -13.44 17.15
C GLY A 580 -26.79 -12.22 17.68
N TRP A 581 -25.50 -12.33 17.98
CA TRP A 581 -24.79 -11.20 18.60
C TRP A 581 -24.48 -10.04 17.66
N LEU A 582 -24.42 -10.25 16.34
CA LEU A 582 -24.15 -9.14 15.41
C LEU A 582 -25.36 -8.20 15.30
N HIS A 583 -26.60 -8.70 15.43
CA HIS A 583 -27.79 -7.85 15.46
C HIS A 583 -28.25 -7.49 16.88
N SER A 584 -27.46 -7.83 17.90
CA SER A 584 -27.67 -7.40 19.28
C SER A 584 -26.97 -6.06 19.55
N ASP A 585 -27.46 -5.36 20.58
CA ASP A 585 -26.83 -4.15 21.10
C ASP A 585 -25.33 -4.35 21.40
N GLN A 586 -24.61 -3.23 21.42
CA GLN A 586 -23.17 -3.22 21.64
C GLN A 586 -22.78 -3.86 22.98
N ALA A 587 -21.66 -4.58 22.98
CA ALA A 587 -21.20 -5.32 24.14
C ALA A 587 -20.92 -4.44 25.36
N TYR A 588 -21.17 -4.99 26.55
CA TYR A 588 -20.74 -4.40 27.81
C TYR A 588 -19.37 -4.98 28.21
N ILE A 589 -18.31 -4.18 28.12
CA ILE A 589 -16.95 -4.61 28.51
C ILE A 589 -16.76 -4.40 30.01
N SER A 590 -16.63 -5.50 30.77
CA SER A 590 -16.45 -5.47 32.23
C SER A 590 -14.98 -5.40 32.64
N SER A 591 -14.06 -6.06 31.92
CA SER A 591 -12.64 -6.11 32.29
C SER A 591 -11.71 -6.04 31.08
N LYS A 592 -10.56 -5.35 31.24
CA LYS A 592 -9.50 -5.19 30.23
C LYS A 592 -8.09 -5.36 30.83
N SER A 593 -7.98 -6.04 31.98
CA SER A 593 -6.78 -6.05 32.82
C SER A 593 -5.90 -7.28 32.58
N ASN A 594 -4.58 -7.15 32.77
CA ASN A 594 -3.61 -8.27 32.67
C ASN A 594 -3.66 -9.04 31.34
N GLN A 595 -3.91 -8.36 30.23
CA GLN A 595 -4.13 -8.97 28.90
C GLN A 595 -5.36 -9.89 28.81
N ILE A 596 -6.27 -9.82 29.80
CA ILE A 596 -7.56 -10.49 29.78
C ILE A 596 -8.64 -9.47 29.43
N LEU A 597 -9.46 -9.84 28.45
CA LEU A 597 -10.66 -9.11 28.07
C LEU A 597 -11.89 -9.91 28.46
N VAL A 598 -12.80 -9.28 29.18
CA VAL A 598 -14.12 -9.83 29.53
C VAL A 598 -15.22 -8.88 29.08
N PHE A 599 -16.21 -9.40 28.37
CA PHE A 599 -17.42 -8.65 28.03
C PHE A 599 -18.66 -9.53 27.92
N GLU A 600 -19.83 -8.91 27.95
CA GLU A 600 -21.13 -9.54 27.72
C GLU A 600 -21.77 -8.99 26.44
N ARG A 601 -22.26 -9.87 25.56
CA ARG A 601 -23.03 -9.50 24.35
C ARG A 601 -24.02 -10.62 24.04
N ALA A 602 -25.26 -10.28 23.70
CA ALA A 602 -26.33 -11.24 23.38
C ALA A 602 -26.58 -12.31 24.47
N GLY A 603 -26.43 -11.95 25.75
CA GLY A 603 -26.57 -12.88 26.87
C GLY A 603 -25.43 -13.90 27.02
N LEU A 604 -24.38 -13.79 26.19
CA LEU A 604 -23.16 -14.58 26.29
C LEU A 604 -22.10 -13.82 27.09
N VAL A 605 -21.25 -14.56 27.80
CA VAL A 605 -20.07 -14.05 28.49
C VAL A 605 -18.84 -14.46 27.70
N TRP A 606 -18.01 -13.49 27.35
CA TRP A 606 -16.84 -13.65 26.50
C TRP A 606 -15.59 -13.41 27.32
N VAL A 607 -14.63 -14.32 27.25
CA VAL A 607 -13.36 -14.21 27.97
C VAL A 607 -12.22 -14.53 27.02
N PHE A 608 -11.35 -13.54 26.79
CA PHE A 608 -10.15 -13.68 25.97
C PHE A 608 -8.92 -13.49 26.86
N ASN A 609 -7.98 -14.43 26.80
CA ASN A 609 -6.68 -14.30 27.44
C ASN A 609 -5.60 -14.17 26.37
N PHE A 610 -5.17 -12.93 26.11
CA PHE A 610 -4.10 -12.61 25.16
C PHE A 610 -2.70 -12.79 25.76
N ASN A 611 -2.59 -13.17 27.04
CA ASN A 611 -1.29 -13.35 27.66
C ASN A 611 -0.50 -14.47 26.96
N PRO A 612 0.77 -14.22 26.58
CA PRO A 612 1.55 -15.19 25.82
C PRO A 612 1.99 -16.42 26.65
N GLN A 613 1.97 -16.33 27.99
CA GLN A 613 2.47 -17.39 28.86
C GLN A 613 1.56 -17.72 30.05
N ALA A 614 0.91 -16.70 30.64
CA ALA A 614 0.15 -16.85 31.86
C ALA A 614 -1.23 -17.49 31.64
N SER A 615 -1.51 -18.54 32.40
CA SER A 615 -2.83 -19.15 32.53
C SER A 615 -3.36 -18.91 33.94
N TYR A 616 -4.67 -18.70 34.09
CA TYR A 616 -5.27 -18.32 35.38
C TYR A 616 -6.34 -19.32 35.79
N THR A 617 -6.15 -20.03 36.92
CA THR A 617 -7.01 -21.15 37.36
C THR A 617 -8.37 -20.75 37.92
N ASP A 618 -8.41 -19.68 38.72
CA ASP A 618 -9.61 -19.24 39.46
C ASP A 618 -9.95 -17.78 39.11
N HIS A 619 -9.83 -17.42 37.83
CA HIS A 619 -10.02 -16.05 37.37
C HIS A 619 -11.47 -15.62 37.56
N LYS A 620 -11.67 -14.52 38.30
CA LYS A 620 -12.99 -13.96 38.56
C LYS A 620 -13.48 -13.18 37.34
N VAL A 621 -14.66 -13.56 36.86
CA VAL A 621 -15.33 -12.97 35.70
C VAL A 621 -16.65 -12.38 36.20
N GLY A 622 -16.80 -11.06 36.11
CA GLY A 622 -18.04 -10.36 36.45
C GLY A 622 -19.15 -10.69 35.44
N VAL A 623 -20.35 -11.00 35.94
CA VAL A 623 -21.53 -11.34 35.13
C VAL A 623 -22.79 -10.71 35.70
N GLU A 624 -23.72 -10.29 34.84
CA GLU A 624 -24.92 -9.58 35.29
C GLU A 624 -26.00 -10.50 35.80
N GLN A 625 -26.28 -11.56 35.05
CA GLN A 625 -27.33 -12.51 35.37
C GLN A 625 -26.77 -13.63 36.25
N ALA A 626 -27.43 -13.89 37.38
CA ALA A 626 -27.09 -15.02 38.23
C ALA A 626 -27.57 -16.34 37.60
N GLY A 627 -26.82 -17.42 37.81
CA GLY A 627 -27.19 -18.76 37.41
C GLY A 627 -26.00 -19.70 37.26
N THR A 628 -26.16 -20.68 36.37
CA THR A 628 -25.09 -21.64 36.02
C THR A 628 -24.75 -21.44 34.55
N TYR A 629 -23.47 -21.24 34.25
CA TYR A 629 -22.96 -21.04 32.89
C TYR A 629 -22.22 -22.28 32.41
N ARG A 630 -22.26 -22.52 31.10
CA ARG A 630 -21.47 -23.55 30.41
C ARG A 630 -20.75 -22.96 29.21
N VAL A 631 -19.61 -23.54 28.88
CA VAL A 631 -18.84 -23.18 27.69
C VAL A 631 -19.58 -23.66 26.44
N VAL A 632 -19.82 -22.75 25.50
CA VAL A 632 -20.45 -23.03 24.20
C VAL A 632 -19.45 -22.97 23.04
N LEU A 633 -18.32 -22.29 23.24
CA LEU A 633 -17.18 -22.29 22.32
C LEU A 633 -15.90 -22.05 23.11
N THR A 634 -14.82 -22.75 22.75
CA THR A 634 -13.48 -22.38 23.18
C THR A 634 -12.49 -22.57 22.04
N THR A 635 -11.59 -21.61 21.85
CA THR A 635 -10.52 -21.72 20.85
C THR A 635 -9.49 -22.78 21.23
N ASP A 636 -9.46 -23.24 22.49
CA ASP A 636 -8.52 -24.27 22.95
C ASP A 636 -8.99 -25.70 22.64
N SER A 637 -10.14 -25.91 21.99
CA SER A 637 -10.57 -27.27 21.61
C SER A 637 -9.58 -27.93 20.63
N GLN A 638 -9.38 -29.24 20.78
CA GLN A 638 -8.50 -30.02 19.90
C GLN A 638 -8.97 -30.05 18.44
N GLU A 639 -10.29 -30.01 18.21
CA GLU A 639 -10.88 -29.90 16.88
C GLU A 639 -10.50 -28.60 16.15
N PHE A 640 -10.09 -27.57 16.90
CA PHE A 640 -9.59 -26.30 16.36
C PHE A 640 -8.06 -26.19 16.48
N GLY A 641 -7.35 -27.30 16.73
CA GLY A 641 -5.89 -27.29 16.89
C GLY A 641 -5.41 -26.68 18.22
N GLY A 642 -6.28 -26.57 19.23
CA GLY A 642 -5.91 -26.22 20.61
C GLY A 642 -5.53 -27.44 21.47
N PHE A 643 -5.27 -27.23 22.76
CA PHE A 643 -4.75 -28.28 23.65
C PHE A 643 -5.83 -29.09 24.38
N GLY A 644 -7.08 -28.67 24.34
CA GLY A 644 -8.21 -29.32 25.01
C GLY A 644 -8.17 -29.21 26.52
N ARG A 645 -7.68 -28.08 27.07
CA ARG A 645 -7.49 -27.90 28.52
C ARG A 645 -8.77 -27.47 29.24
N ILE A 646 -9.76 -26.98 28.49
CA ILE A 646 -11.07 -26.57 29.01
C ILE A 646 -12.07 -27.70 28.76
N ASN A 647 -12.77 -28.13 29.81
CA ASN A 647 -13.84 -29.13 29.70
C ASN A 647 -15.20 -28.42 29.52
N PRO A 648 -15.87 -28.53 28.36
CA PRO A 648 -17.14 -27.84 28.09
C PRO A 648 -18.31 -28.29 28.98
N GLU A 649 -18.23 -29.46 29.60
CA GLU A 649 -19.25 -29.98 30.53
C GLU A 649 -19.17 -29.35 31.93
N THR A 650 -18.16 -28.51 32.19
CA THR A 650 -17.98 -27.85 33.50
C THR A 650 -19.10 -26.84 33.73
N GLN A 651 -19.73 -26.92 34.90
CA GLN A 651 -20.71 -25.94 35.36
C GLN A 651 -20.02 -24.82 36.12
N HIS A 652 -20.24 -23.59 35.68
CA HIS A 652 -19.71 -22.39 36.33
C HIS A 652 -20.82 -21.67 37.08
N PHE A 653 -20.79 -21.75 38.41
CA PHE A 653 -21.81 -21.16 39.29
C PHE A 653 -21.48 -19.71 39.60
N THR A 654 -22.48 -18.82 39.53
CA THR A 654 -22.32 -17.43 39.93
C THR A 654 -22.43 -17.25 41.44
N THR A 655 -21.57 -16.41 42.01
CA THR A 655 -21.66 -15.91 43.38
C THR A 655 -22.26 -14.50 43.38
N SER A 656 -23.27 -14.27 44.23
CA SER A 656 -23.97 -13.00 44.37
C SER A 656 -23.12 -11.96 45.12
N SER A 657 -22.15 -11.38 44.43
CA SER A 657 -21.28 -10.32 44.94
C SER A 657 -20.77 -9.47 43.78
N PRO A 658 -20.73 -8.13 43.92
CA PRO A 658 -20.27 -7.26 42.84
C PRO A 658 -18.80 -7.48 42.47
N TRP A 659 -18.51 -7.51 41.17
CA TRP A 659 -17.15 -7.60 40.62
C TRP A 659 -17.12 -6.94 39.23
N ASP A 660 -16.11 -6.13 38.93
CA ASP A 660 -15.93 -5.45 37.63
C ASP A 660 -17.22 -4.77 37.10
N ASN A 661 -17.91 -4.04 37.98
CA ASN A 661 -19.18 -3.34 37.73
C ASN A 661 -20.36 -4.25 37.29
N ARG A 662 -20.32 -5.55 37.59
CA ARG A 662 -21.45 -6.48 37.43
C ARG A 662 -21.99 -6.91 38.79
N LYS A 663 -23.23 -7.39 38.82
CA LYS A 663 -23.92 -7.80 40.07
C LYS A 663 -23.39 -9.10 40.69
N ASN A 664 -22.85 -10.00 39.87
CA ASN A 664 -22.36 -11.31 40.28
C ASN A 664 -20.96 -11.57 39.70
N TYR A 665 -20.28 -12.61 40.18
CA TYR A 665 -19.08 -13.14 39.53
C TYR A 665 -19.08 -14.66 39.48
N MET A 666 -18.36 -15.23 38.53
CA MET A 666 -18.01 -16.66 38.50
C MET A 666 -16.49 -16.83 38.42
N GLN A 667 -16.00 -18.03 38.69
CA GLN A 667 -14.59 -18.37 38.56
C GLN A 667 -14.39 -19.36 37.43
N ILE A 668 -13.44 -19.08 36.56
CA ILE A 668 -13.12 -19.93 35.41
C ILE A 668 -11.61 -20.09 35.26
N TYR A 669 -11.21 -21.19 34.62
CA TYR A 669 -9.84 -21.39 34.16
C TYR A 669 -9.65 -20.76 32.77
N THR A 670 -8.67 -19.86 32.63
CA THR A 670 -8.33 -19.20 31.36
C THR A 670 -6.89 -19.54 30.95
N PRO A 671 -6.69 -20.52 30.04
CA PRO A 671 -5.38 -20.79 29.44
C PRO A 671 -4.79 -19.59 28.70
N ALA A 672 -3.46 -19.50 28.65
CA ALA A 672 -2.75 -18.53 27.81
C ALA A 672 -3.17 -18.68 26.33
N ARG A 673 -3.27 -17.55 25.62
CA ARG A 673 -3.70 -17.46 24.20
C ARG A 673 -4.96 -18.30 23.91
N SER A 674 -6.02 -18.07 24.67
CA SER A 674 -7.30 -18.74 24.45
C SER A 674 -8.48 -17.79 24.60
N ALA A 675 -9.60 -18.14 23.95
CA ALA A 675 -10.88 -17.50 24.14
C ALA A 675 -11.94 -18.53 24.54
N ILE A 676 -12.87 -18.10 25.40
CA ILE A 676 -13.94 -18.91 25.97
C ILE A 676 -15.24 -18.09 25.85
N VAL A 677 -16.28 -18.73 25.33
CA VAL A 677 -17.62 -18.15 25.26
C VAL A 677 -18.53 -19.01 26.12
N LEU A 678 -19.24 -18.39 27.05
CA LEU A 678 -20.16 -19.05 27.96
C LEU A 678 -21.59 -18.57 27.76
N ALA A 679 -22.54 -19.50 27.88
CA ALA A 679 -23.96 -19.23 27.88
C ALA A 679 -24.59 -19.72 29.19
N LEU A 680 -25.68 -19.07 29.60
CA LEU A 680 -26.48 -19.50 30.74
C LEU A 680 -27.12 -20.87 30.45
N GLU A 681 -26.98 -21.84 31.34
CA GLU A 681 -27.41 -23.24 31.12
C GLU A 681 -28.91 -23.36 30.79
N SER A 682 -29.75 -22.46 31.32
CA SER A 682 -31.18 -22.42 31.01
C SER A 682 -31.48 -22.11 29.54
N THR A 683 -30.55 -21.48 28.80
CA THR A 683 -30.70 -21.19 27.37
C THR A 683 -30.22 -22.33 26.47
N LEU A 684 -29.62 -23.38 27.04
CA LEU A 684 -29.05 -24.51 26.29
C LEU A 684 -30.03 -25.68 26.05
N ALA A 685 -31.22 -25.66 26.66
CA ALA A 685 -32.12 -26.81 26.74
C ALA A 685 -32.87 -27.18 25.44
N LEU A 686 -32.53 -26.58 24.30
CA LEU A 686 -33.02 -27.03 22.99
C LEU A 686 -31.93 -27.86 22.29
N GLN A 687 -32.14 -29.18 22.31
CA GLN A 687 -31.55 -30.23 21.44
C GLN A 687 -30.19 -30.84 21.85
N LYS A 688 -30.24 -32.06 22.45
CA LYS A 688 -29.11 -32.99 22.65
C LYS A 688 -29.28 -34.26 21.81
N SER A 689 -28.44 -34.46 20.78
CA SER A 689 -27.90 -35.75 20.29
C SER A 689 -26.93 -35.43 19.15
N ALA A 690 -25.72 -35.94 18.97
CA ALA A 690 -25.00 -37.13 19.41
C ALA A 690 -23.49 -36.77 19.34
N LEU A 691 -22.51 -37.37 20.02
CA LEU A 691 -22.03 -38.75 19.99
C LEU A 691 -20.93 -38.91 21.07
N ARG A 692 -20.81 -40.12 21.63
CA ARG A 692 -19.81 -40.51 22.63
C ARG A 692 -18.64 -41.28 22.01
N SER A 693 -17.45 -40.99 22.56
CA SER A 693 -16.33 -41.86 22.95
C SER A 693 -15.45 -42.57 21.90
N SER A 694 -14.13 -42.39 22.00
CA SER A 694 -13.22 -43.41 22.56
C SER A 694 -11.88 -42.78 23.00
N ARG A 695 -11.27 -43.33 24.05
CA ARG A 695 -10.04 -42.86 24.73
C ARG A 695 -8.85 -43.76 24.37
N TYR A 696 -7.64 -43.20 24.28
CA TYR A 696 -6.40 -43.85 24.75
C TYR A 696 -5.43 -42.78 25.28
N ALA A 697 -4.75 -43.09 26.39
CA ALA A 697 -3.96 -42.17 27.21
C ALA A 697 -2.51 -42.64 27.32
N LEU A 698 -1.54 -41.72 27.28
CA LEU A 698 -0.18 -41.91 27.80
C LEU A 698 0.35 -40.60 28.42
N ARG A 699 1.12 -40.75 29.52
CA ARG A 699 1.56 -39.71 30.47
C ARG A 699 2.94 -39.09 30.10
N PRO A 700 3.31 -37.92 30.68
CA PRO A 700 4.36 -37.01 30.18
C PRO A 700 5.71 -37.17 30.89
N SER A 701 6.77 -36.56 30.35
CA SER A 701 8.05 -36.36 31.06
C SER A 701 8.73 -35.03 30.69
N SER A 702 8.83 -34.17 31.71
CA SER A 702 9.85 -33.17 32.07
C SER A 702 10.40 -32.15 31.03
N CYS A 703 10.05 -30.90 31.34
CA CYS A 703 10.64 -29.59 31.06
C CYS A 703 12.18 -29.48 31.16
N LEU A 704 12.81 -28.67 30.29
CA LEU A 704 14.08 -27.98 30.54
C LEU A 704 14.16 -26.63 29.80
N ARG A 705 14.60 -25.60 30.54
CA ARG A 705 14.88 -24.21 30.12
C ARG A 705 16.19 -24.11 29.31
N VAL A 706 16.29 -23.11 28.42
CA VAL A 706 17.56 -22.61 27.87
C VAL A 706 17.67 -21.09 28.08
N PRO A 707 18.79 -20.55 28.60
CA PRO A 707 19.03 -19.12 28.69
C PRO A 707 19.81 -18.59 27.47
N SER A 708 19.63 -17.29 27.21
CA SER A 708 20.32 -16.47 26.22
C SER A 708 21.78 -16.17 26.59
N ALA A 709 22.69 -16.20 25.59
CA ALA A 709 23.68 -15.13 25.30
C ALA A 709 24.82 -15.57 24.35
N ARG A 710 25.05 -14.71 23.33
CA ARG A 710 26.32 -14.22 22.74
C ARG A 710 27.19 -15.14 21.87
N PHE A 711 27.38 -14.65 20.64
CA PHE A 711 28.31 -15.10 19.60
C PHE A 711 29.78 -14.87 19.98
N ILE A 712 30.45 -15.86 20.57
CA ILE A 712 31.88 -16.16 20.37
C ILE A 712 32.06 -17.66 20.67
N SER A 713 32.63 -18.45 19.76
CA SER A 713 32.98 -19.85 20.03
C SER A 713 34.49 -20.04 20.20
N ASP A 714 34.90 -20.63 21.33
CA ASP A 714 36.28 -21.07 21.59
C ASP A 714 36.57 -22.40 20.87
N SER A 715 37.00 -22.35 19.61
CA SER A 715 37.92 -23.29 18.91
C SER A 715 37.77 -23.23 17.38
N ALA A 716 38.88 -23.26 16.64
CA ALA A 716 38.89 -23.31 15.18
C ALA A 716 38.36 -24.66 14.69
N ILE A 717 37.15 -24.65 14.12
CA ILE A 717 36.54 -25.84 13.52
C ILE A 717 36.99 -25.92 12.06
N HIS A 718 37.43 -27.10 11.62
CA HIS A 718 37.87 -27.33 10.24
C HIS A 718 36.80 -28.05 9.44
N GLY A 719 36.56 -27.57 8.22
CA GLY A 719 35.66 -28.17 7.25
C GLY A 719 36.38 -28.45 5.93
N LYS A 720 35.65 -29.02 4.98
CA LYS A 720 36.11 -29.26 3.61
C LYS A 720 35.06 -28.77 2.63
N ILE A 721 35.50 -28.23 1.49
CA ILE A 721 34.60 -27.82 0.41
C ILE A 721 33.79 -29.04 -0.06
N HIS A 722 32.48 -28.96 0.06
CA HIS A 722 31.55 -29.99 -0.37
C HIS A 722 31.10 -29.74 -1.82
N GLN A 723 30.74 -28.50 -2.13
CA GLN A 723 30.24 -28.09 -3.44
C GLN A 723 30.53 -26.61 -3.72
N VAL A 724 30.70 -26.24 -5.00
CA VAL A 724 30.89 -24.86 -5.47
C VAL A 724 29.86 -24.59 -6.57
N ILE A 725 29.08 -23.52 -6.44
CA ILE A 725 28.04 -23.07 -7.38
C ILE A 725 28.21 -21.56 -7.58
N GLY A 726 28.93 -21.14 -8.61
CA GLY A 726 29.25 -19.72 -8.81
C GLY A 726 29.94 -19.13 -7.56
N ALA A 727 29.37 -18.06 -7.00
CA ALA A 727 29.88 -17.42 -5.78
C ALA A 727 29.45 -18.12 -4.46
N VAL A 728 28.68 -19.21 -4.54
CA VAL A 728 28.25 -19.99 -3.37
C VAL A 728 29.15 -21.20 -3.18
N VAL A 729 29.64 -21.39 -1.95
CA VAL A 729 30.49 -22.51 -1.57
C VAL A 729 29.87 -23.23 -0.39
N ASP A 730 29.47 -24.48 -0.57
CA ASP A 730 28.98 -25.32 0.51
C ASP A 730 30.17 -26.04 1.18
N VAL A 731 30.28 -25.94 2.50
CA VAL A 731 31.39 -26.47 3.30
C VAL A 731 30.86 -27.49 4.31
N LYS A 732 31.41 -28.70 4.30
CA LYS A 732 31.05 -29.77 5.23
C LYS A 732 32.05 -29.84 6.39
N PHE A 733 31.54 -29.87 7.61
CA PHE A 733 32.32 -30.03 8.82
C PHE A 733 32.22 -31.47 9.35
N ASP A 734 33.32 -31.96 9.93
CA ASP A 734 33.40 -33.31 10.47
C ASP A 734 32.77 -33.41 11.89
N THR A 735 32.17 -32.32 12.40
CA THR A 735 31.62 -32.19 13.75
C THR A 735 30.20 -31.63 13.73
N ASP A 736 29.40 -31.99 14.74
CA ASP A 736 28.03 -31.46 14.93
C ASP A 736 28.01 -29.98 15.37
N LYS A 737 29.17 -29.41 15.75
CA LYS A 737 29.31 -27.98 15.97
C LYS A 737 29.58 -27.29 14.63
N LEU A 738 28.61 -26.50 14.17
CA LEU A 738 28.72 -25.71 12.95
C LEU A 738 29.08 -24.25 13.27
N PRO A 739 29.87 -23.58 12.41
CA PRO A 739 30.11 -22.15 12.52
C PRO A 739 28.78 -21.37 12.50
N PRO A 740 28.60 -20.37 13.38
CA PRO A 740 27.44 -19.48 13.35
C PRO A 740 27.23 -18.80 11.99
N ILE A 741 25.99 -18.39 11.70
CA ILE A 741 25.69 -17.51 10.55
C ILE A 741 26.46 -16.19 10.74
N LEU A 742 26.95 -15.61 9.64
CA LEU A 742 27.83 -14.43 9.56
C LEU A 742 29.30 -14.67 9.94
N ASN A 743 29.69 -15.84 10.43
CA ASN A 743 31.12 -16.13 10.63
C ASN A 743 31.88 -16.14 9.30
N ALA A 744 33.11 -15.65 9.34
CA ALA A 744 34.05 -15.78 8.25
C ALA A 744 34.72 -17.16 8.28
N LEU A 745 34.85 -17.78 7.11
CA LEU A 745 35.69 -18.95 6.89
C LEU A 745 36.82 -18.58 5.93
N GLU A 746 37.98 -19.20 6.13
CA GLU A 746 39.15 -18.98 5.30
C GLU A 746 39.55 -20.26 4.55
N THR A 747 39.85 -20.09 3.26
CA THR A 747 40.39 -21.15 2.40
C THR A 747 41.47 -20.57 1.46
N LYS A 748 42.23 -21.46 0.81
CA LYS A 748 43.20 -21.08 -0.22
C LYS A 748 42.61 -21.35 -1.61
N ASN A 749 42.67 -20.34 -2.47
CA ASN A 749 42.41 -20.47 -3.90
C ASN A 749 43.70 -20.13 -4.67
N GLY A 750 44.43 -21.16 -5.10
CA GLY A 750 45.82 -21.00 -5.55
C GLY A 750 46.74 -20.47 -4.44
N ASP A 751 47.50 -19.42 -4.74
CA ASP A 751 48.37 -18.72 -3.77
C ASP A 751 47.64 -17.62 -2.98
N ARG A 752 46.35 -17.38 -3.27
CA ARG A 752 45.56 -16.31 -2.65
C ARG A 752 44.65 -16.84 -1.54
N LYS A 753 44.45 -16.00 -0.53
CA LYS A 753 43.48 -16.23 0.54
C LYS A 753 42.09 -15.86 0.02
N LEU A 754 41.12 -16.75 0.23
CA LEU A 754 39.70 -16.49 -0.06
C LEU A 754 38.91 -16.53 1.24
N VAL A 755 38.10 -15.50 1.47
CA VAL A 755 37.18 -15.40 2.59
C VAL A 755 35.77 -15.78 2.12
N LEU A 756 35.12 -16.64 2.90
CA LEU A 756 33.74 -17.06 2.70
C LEU A 756 32.92 -16.63 3.92
N GLU A 757 31.70 -16.14 3.76
CA GLU A 757 30.81 -15.82 4.88
C GLU A 757 29.69 -16.86 4.99
N VAL A 758 29.44 -17.36 6.19
CA VAL A 758 28.36 -18.34 6.43
C VAL A 758 26.99 -17.67 6.28
N ALA A 759 26.20 -18.14 5.33
CA ALA A 759 24.89 -17.59 5.01
C ALA A 759 23.72 -18.46 5.50
N GLN A 760 23.88 -19.78 5.54
CA GLN A 760 22.83 -20.73 5.95
C GLN A 760 23.41 -22.06 6.43
N HIS A 761 22.70 -22.78 7.31
CA HIS A 761 22.98 -24.18 7.63
C HIS A 761 22.06 -25.09 6.79
N LEU A 762 22.62 -26.07 6.08
CA LEU A 762 21.89 -26.93 5.13
C LEU A 762 21.52 -28.32 5.69
N GLY A 763 22.02 -28.67 6.87
CA GLY A 763 21.91 -30.03 7.44
C GLY A 763 23.14 -30.90 7.12
N GLU A 764 23.22 -32.10 7.71
CA GLU A 764 24.36 -33.04 7.55
C GLU A 764 25.75 -32.45 7.81
N ASN A 765 25.83 -31.52 8.78
CA ASN A 765 27.03 -30.75 9.10
C ASN A 765 27.57 -29.91 7.92
N VAL A 766 26.70 -29.51 6.98
CA VAL A 766 27.02 -28.63 5.86
C VAL A 766 26.50 -27.22 6.11
N VAL A 767 27.35 -26.23 5.85
CA VAL A 767 26.98 -24.82 5.81
C VAL A 767 27.13 -24.28 4.40
N ARG A 768 26.19 -23.43 3.99
CA ARG A 768 26.25 -22.65 2.76
C ARG A 768 26.94 -21.33 3.03
N THR A 769 27.94 -21.01 2.21
CA THR A 769 28.70 -19.76 2.33
C THR A 769 28.69 -18.95 1.04
N ILE A 770 28.91 -17.65 1.16
CA ILE A 770 29.06 -16.73 0.04
C ILE A 770 30.53 -16.28 -0.02
N ALA A 771 31.14 -16.36 -1.19
CA ALA A 771 32.52 -15.94 -1.41
C ALA A 771 32.65 -14.41 -1.55
N MET A 772 33.71 -13.85 -0.95
CA MET A 772 34.04 -12.43 -1.04
C MET A 772 34.96 -12.10 -2.23
N ASP A 773 35.42 -13.10 -2.97
CA ASP A 773 36.25 -12.96 -4.18
C ASP A 773 36.01 -14.18 -5.10
N GLY A 774 36.60 -14.19 -6.30
CA GLY A 774 36.43 -15.21 -7.32
C GLY A 774 36.67 -16.65 -6.80
N THR A 775 35.80 -17.57 -7.21
CA THR A 775 35.83 -18.99 -6.82
C THR A 775 36.46 -19.88 -7.89
N GLU A 776 36.91 -19.31 -9.01
CA GLU A 776 37.59 -20.04 -10.08
C GLU A 776 38.85 -20.73 -9.54
N GLY A 777 38.94 -22.05 -9.71
CA GLY A 777 40.06 -22.85 -9.20
C GLY A 777 39.80 -23.54 -7.86
N LEU A 778 38.68 -23.30 -7.18
CA LEU A 778 38.30 -24.08 -5.99
C LEU A 778 37.93 -25.52 -6.35
N VAL A 779 38.45 -26.48 -5.58
CA VAL A 779 38.20 -27.91 -5.77
C VAL A 779 37.55 -28.50 -4.53
N ARG A 780 36.63 -29.44 -4.73
CA ARG A 780 36.01 -30.22 -3.64
C ARG A 780 37.07 -30.92 -2.79
N GLY A 781 36.87 -30.95 -1.48
CA GLY A 781 37.79 -31.53 -0.52
C GLY A 781 38.87 -30.58 0.01
N HIS A 782 39.02 -29.38 -0.56
CA HIS A 782 39.93 -28.35 -0.02
C HIS A 782 39.55 -27.99 1.42
N ARG A 783 40.57 -27.79 2.27
CA ARG A 783 40.41 -27.47 3.69
C ARG A 783 39.92 -26.04 3.86
N VAL A 784 38.89 -25.87 4.67
CA VAL A 784 38.32 -24.58 5.08
C VAL A 784 38.44 -24.47 6.60
N SER A 785 38.78 -23.30 7.12
CA SER A 785 38.89 -23.07 8.57
C SER A 785 37.95 -21.96 8.99
N ASP A 786 37.16 -22.21 10.04
CA ASP A 786 36.36 -21.18 10.71
C ASP A 786 37.27 -20.22 11.48
N THR A 787 37.09 -18.92 11.28
CA THR A 787 37.86 -17.90 12.03
C THR A 787 37.30 -17.68 13.43
N GLY A 788 36.09 -18.17 13.72
CA GLY A 788 35.40 -18.00 15.00
C GLY A 788 34.71 -16.64 15.16
N SER A 789 34.80 -15.75 14.18
CA SER A 789 34.18 -14.43 14.19
C SER A 789 33.67 -13.99 12.81
N PRO A 790 32.81 -12.97 12.73
CA PRO A 790 32.50 -12.32 11.46
C PRO A 790 33.73 -11.72 10.77
N ILE A 791 33.59 -11.37 9.49
CA ILE A 791 34.60 -10.63 8.73
C ILE A 791 34.99 -9.38 9.53
N SER A 792 36.28 -9.25 9.84
CA SER A 792 36.81 -8.20 10.70
C SER A 792 37.93 -7.43 10.01
N ILE A 793 37.76 -6.11 9.93
CA ILE A 793 38.58 -5.20 9.12
C ILE A 793 39.44 -4.27 9.99
N PRO A 794 40.60 -3.80 9.51
CA PRO A 794 41.39 -2.81 10.23
C PRO A 794 40.65 -1.48 10.33
N VAL A 795 40.68 -0.86 11.50
CA VAL A 795 40.04 0.45 11.76
C VAL A 795 41.02 1.43 12.40
N GLY A 796 40.66 2.71 12.40
CA GLY A 796 41.40 3.82 13.01
C GLY A 796 42.30 4.60 12.05
N PRO A 797 43.09 5.56 12.55
CA PRO A 797 43.73 6.59 11.72
C PRO A 797 44.63 6.05 10.60
N GLY A 798 45.18 4.85 10.76
CA GLY A 798 45.98 4.20 9.71
C GLY A 798 45.22 3.83 8.44
N THR A 799 43.88 3.85 8.46
CA THR A 799 43.02 3.66 7.28
C THR A 799 42.89 4.93 6.42
N LEU A 800 43.22 6.11 6.97
CA LEU A 800 43.10 7.37 6.27
C LEU A 800 44.12 7.47 5.12
N GLY A 801 43.66 7.91 3.95
CA GLY A 801 44.41 7.99 2.70
C GLY A 801 44.68 6.64 2.03
N ARG A 802 44.14 5.54 2.58
CA ARG A 802 44.30 4.16 2.08
C ARG A 802 43.06 3.69 1.33
N ILE A 803 43.28 2.75 0.42
CA ILE A 803 42.21 2.04 -0.29
C ILE A 803 42.19 0.59 0.16
N MET A 804 41.03 0.10 0.59
CA MET A 804 40.83 -1.30 0.97
C MET A 804 39.63 -1.94 0.27
N ASN A 805 39.67 -3.27 0.18
CA ASN A 805 38.56 -4.09 -0.29
C ASN A 805 37.59 -4.45 0.85
N VAL A 806 36.57 -5.26 0.53
CA VAL A 806 35.54 -5.73 1.48
C VAL A 806 36.06 -6.52 2.68
N THR A 807 37.20 -7.21 2.55
CA THR A 807 37.83 -7.96 3.65
C THR A 807 38.80 -7.12 4.48
N GLY A 808 38.97 -5.84 4.12
CA GLY A 808 39.87 -4.92 4.80
C GLY A 808 41.34 -5.05 4.37
N ASP A 809 41.61 -5.77 3.28
CA ASP A 809 42.94 -5.89 2.70
C ASP A 809 43.25 -4.68 1.82
N PRO A 810 44.48 -4.11 1.88
CA PRO A 810 44.84 -2.95 1.08
C PRO A 810 44.98 -3.30 -0.41
N ILE A 811 44.41 -2.45 -1.26
CA ILE A 811 44.45 -2.58 -2.73
C ILE A 811 45.15 -1.40 -3.41
N ASP A 812 45.88 -0.58 -2.65
CA ASP A 812 46.58 0.62 -3.12
C ASP A 812 48.09 0.44 -3.34
N GLU A 813 48.59 -0.80 -3.27
CA GLU A 813 50.02 -1.14 -3.44
C GLU A 813 50.98 -0.49 -2.40
N ARG A 814 50.46 0.16 -1.34
CA ARG A 814 51.27 0.85 -0.31
C ARG A 814 51.63 -0.04 0.88
N GLY A 815 51.58 -1.36 0.70
CA GLY A 815 51.84 -2.35 1.74
C GLY A 815 50.73 -2.45 2.82
N PRO A 816 50.95 -3.19 3.92
CA PRO A 816 49.92 -3.40 4.94
C PRO A 816 49.43 -2.12 5.62
N ILE A 817 48.15 -2.07 5.97
CA ILE A 817 47.55 -0.97 6.77
C ILE A 817 48.02 -1.13 8.22
N LYS A 818 48.67 -0.10 8.77
CA LYS A 818 49.02 -0.05 10.19
C LYS A 818 47.75 0.15 11.00
N HIS A 819 47.43 -0.78 11.89
CA HIS A 819 46.22 -0.72 12.73
C HIS A 819 46.51 -1.30 14.11
N SER A 820 45.81 -0.79 15.13
CA SER A 820 45.85 -1.31 16.51
C SER A 820 44.65 -2.20 16.82
N LYS A 821 43.54 -2.03 16.10
CA LYS A 821 42.27 -2.71 16.32
C LYS A 821 41.68 -3.21 14.99
N LYS A 822 40.96 -4.33 15.07
CA LYS A 822 40.05 -4.78 14.02
C LYS A 822 38.63 -4.85 14.60
N LEU A 823 37.63 -4.50 13.79
CA LEU A 823 36.23 -4.57 14.16
C LEU A 823 35.43 -5.39 13.15
N PRO A 824 34.39 -6.13 13.58
CA PRO A 824 33.53 -6.88 12.68
C PRO A 824 32.67 -5.93 11.82
N ILE A 825 32.43 -6.31 10.57
CA ILE A 825 31.56 -5.53 9.66
C ILE A 825 30.07 -5.63 10.04
N HIS A 826 29.71 -6.69 10.76
CA HIS A 826 28.39 -6.92 11.33
C HIS A 826 28.39 -6.44 12.77
N ALA A 827 27.62 -5.39 13.05
CA ALA A 827 27.45 -4.81 14.37
C ALA A 827 25.99 -4.42 14.57
N ASP A 828 25.54 -4.44 15.83
CA ASP A 828 24.23 -3.94 16.21
C ASP A 828 24.20 -2.41 16.12
N ALA A 829 23.03 -1.82 15.84
CA ALA A 829 22.85 -0.39 15.89
C ALA A 829 23.04 0.16 17.32
N PRO A 830 23.47 1.43 17.49
CA PRO A 830 23.58 2.05 18.80
C PRO A 830 22.26 1.99 19.58
N ALA A 831 22.32 1.65 20.87
CA ALA A 831 21.13 1.59 21.72
C ALA A 831 20.48 2.98 21.83
N PHE A 832 19.15 3.03 21.97
CA PHE A 832 18.41 4.30 22.05
C PHE A 832 18.91 5.24 23.17
N THR A 833 19.44 4.68 24.27
CA THR A 833 20.03 5.46 25.37
C THR A 833 21.32 6.19 25.01
N ASP A 834 22.01 5.73 23.97
CA ASP A 834 23.29 6.27 23.53
C ASP A 834 23.11 7.26 22.38
N GLN A 835 21.90 7.34 21.80
CA GLN A 835 21.54 8.24 20.70
C GLN A 835 21.18 9.64 21.22
N SER A 836 21.58 10.67 20.48
CA SER A 836 21.20 12.06 20.79
C SER A 836 19.83 12.38 20.20
N THR A 837 18.98 13.09 20.97
CA THR A 837 17.67 13.56 20.50
C THR A 837 17.70 15.00 19.97
N ALA A 838 18.87 15.65 19.94
CA ALA A 838 18.99 17.03 19.50
C ALA A 838 19.03 17.12 17.96
N ALA A 839 18.11 17.90 17.38
CA ALA A 839 18.12 18.20 15.96
C ALA A 839 19.09 19.36 15.69
N GLU A 840 20.24 19.06 15.09
CA GLU A 840 21.26 20.05 14.72
C GLU A 840 21.48 20.05 13.20
N VAL A 841 21.65 21.23 12.61
CA VAL A 841 21.95 21.38 11.18
C VAL A 841 23.45 21.21 10.96
N LEU A 842 23.81 20.37 9.98
CA LEU A 842 25.16 20.30 9.43
C LEU A 842 25.30 21.37 8.34
N VAL A 843 26.01 22.46 8.67
CA VAL A 843 26.29 23.54 7.71
C VAL A 843 27.35 23.07 6.71
N THR A 844 26.98 22.96 5.44
CA THR A 844 27.81 22.42 4.36
C THR A 844 28.69 23.47 3.67
N GLY A 845 28.34 24.75 3.83
CA GLY A 845 28.95 25.86 3.11
C GLY A 845 28.46 25.98 1.66
N ILE A 846 27.44 25.20 1.26
CA ILE A 846 26.82 25.24 -0.07
C ILE A 846 25.47 25.94 0.04
N LYS A 847 25.32 27.12 -0.57
CA LYS A 847 24.15 28.01 -0.41
C LYS A 847 22.81 27.32 -0.60
N VAL A 848 22.65 26.58 -1.69
CA VAL A 848 21.38 25.92 -2.04
C VAL A 848 21.01 24.83 -1.04
N VAL A 849 22.01 24.09 -0.52
CA VAL A 849 21.79 23.06 0.49
C VAL A 849 21.44 23.71 1.82
N ASP A 850 22.30 24.60 2.30
CA ASP A 850 22.14 25.20 3.62
C ASP A 850 20.87 26.05 3.73
N LEU A 851 20.46 26.73 2.65
CA LEU A 851 19.23 27.53 2.65
C LEU A 851 17.96 26.67 2.48
N LEU A 852 17.90 25.81 1.46
CA LEU A 852 16.65 25.19 0.99
C LEU A 852 16.50 23.71 1.39
N ALA A 853 17.60 22.98 1.54
CA ALA A 853 17.58 21.57 1.89
C ALA A 853 18.61 21.25 3.00
N PRO A 854 18.55 21.92 4.17
CA PRO A 854 19.58 21.83 5.20
C PRO A 854 19.74 20.39 5.71
N TYR A 855 20.97 19.91 5.85
CA TYR A 855 21.25 18.54 6.27
C TYR A 855 21.21 18.42 7.79
N ALA A 856 20.64 17.32 8.29
CA ALA A 856 20.69 16.99 9.71
C ALA A 856 22.05 16.38 10.07
N ARG A 857 22.63 16.79 11.20
CA ARG A 857 23.80 16.14 11.79
C ARG A 857 23.42 14.74 12.26
N GLY A 858 24.11 13.73 11.72
CA GLY A 858 23.77 12.32 11.86
C GLY A 858 22.62 11.84 10.98
N GLY A 859 22.15 12.68 10.06
CA GLY A 859 21.05 12.36 9.17
C GLY A 859 21.46 11.54 7.96
N LYS A 860 20.45 11.05 7.24
CA LYS A 860 20.58 10.26 6.02
C LYS A 860 20.08 11.07 4.83
N ILE A 861 20.95 11.35 3.87
CA ILE A 861 20.69 12.21 2.73
C ILE A 861 20.67 11.38 1.45
N GLY A 862 19.59 11.47 0.68
CA GLY A 862 19.52 10.93 -0.68
C GLY A 862 19.97 11.95 -1.70
N LEU A 863 21.01 11.62 -2.47
CA LEU A 863 21.51 12.41 -3.59
C LEU A 863 21.01 11.80 -4.91
N PHE A 864 20.14 12.52 -5.60
CA PHE A 864 19.52 12.11 -6.85
C PHE A 864 20.13 12.85 -8.04
N GLY A 865 20.21 12.19 -9.19
CA GLY A 865 20.64 12.85 -10.42
C GLY A 865 21.11 11.88 -11.49
N GLY A 866 20.87 12.23 -12.75
CA GLY A 866 21.32 11.48 -13.91
C GLY A 866 22.85 11.49 -14.09
N ALA A 867 23.36 10.79 -15.10
CA ALA A 867 24.77 10.91 -15.48
C ALA A 867 25.07 12.34 -15.99
N GLY A 868 26.23 12.89 -15.62
CA GLY A 868 26.71 14.18 -16.13
C GLY A 868 26.22 15.44 -15.40
N VAL A 869 25.32 15.33 -14.41
CA VAL A 869 24.79 16.50 -13.67
C VAL A 869 25.70 17.01 -12.54
N GLY A 870 26.90 16.43 -12.36
CA GLY A 870 27.90 16.89 -11.39
C GLY A 870 27.88 16.22 -10.00
N LYS A 871 27.31 15.01 -9.85
CA LYS A 871 27.25 14.27 -8.56
C LYS A 871 28.61 14.10 -7.87
N THR A 872 29.62 13.62 -8.59
CA THR A 872 30.97 13.38 -8.05
C THR A 872 31.61 14.69 -7.57
N VAL A 873 31.49 15.75 -8.37
CA VAL A 873 31.98 17.09 -8.04
C VAL A 873 31.30 17.63 -6.78
N PHE A 874 29.99 17.40 -6.63
CA PHE A 874 29.24 17.78 -5.43
C PHE A 874 29.70 17.00 -4.18
N ILE A 875 29.90 15.68 -4.28
CA ILE A 875 30.40 14.84 -3.19
C ILE A 875 31.82 15.29 -2.76
N GLN A 876 32.71 15.52 -3.73
CA GLN A 876 34.06 15.99 -3.46
C GLN A 876 34.08 17.35 -2.77
N GLU A 877 33.21 18.27 -3.19
CA GLU A 877 33.12 19.58 -2.55
C GLU A 877 32.63 19.45 -1.10
N LEU A 878 31.64 18.59 -0.82
CA LEU A 878 31.20 18.30 0.55
C LEU A 878 32.34 17.76 1.42
N ILE A 879 33.13 16.81 0.91
CA ILE A 879 34.30 16.26 1.61
C ILE A 879 35.31 17.39 1.90
N ASN A 880 35.63 18.20 0.90
CA ASN A 880 36.56 19.32 1.02
C ASN A 880 36.09 20.38 2.03
N ASN A 881 34.82 20.76 1.99
CA ASN A 881 34.27 21.80 2.86
C ASN A 881 34.26 21.33 4.32
N ILE A 882 33.92 20.08 4.57
CA ILE A 882 33.86 19.54 5.94
C ILE A 882 35.26 19.35 6.51
N ALA A 883 36.20 18.87 5.69
CA ALA A 883 37.60 18.76 6.06
C ALA A 883 38.22 20.12 6.46
N LYS A 884 37.80 21.21 5.80
CA LYS A 884 38.26 22.59 6.05
C LYS A 884 37.51 23.30 7.20
N ALA A 885 36.20 23.13 7.30
CA ALA A 885 35.34 23.91 8.20
C ALA A 885 35.08 23.23 9.56
N HIS A 886 34.96 21.89 9.60
CA HIS A 886 34.49 21.17 10.79
C HIS A 886 35.52 20.20 11.38
N GLY A 887 36.63 19.95 10.67
CA GLY A 887 37.72 19.12 11.17
C GLY A 887 37.45 17.60 11.21
N GLY A 888 36.25 17.15 10.83
CA GLY A 888 35.83 15.74 10.84
C GLY A 888 36.46 14.86 9.74
N TYR A 889 36.26 13.55 9.88
CA TYR A 889 36.72 12.54 8.92
C TYR A 889 35.65 12.19 7.90
N SER A 890 36.07 11.67 6.74
CA SER A 890 35.17 11.14 5.72
C SER A 890 35.47 9.68 5.41
N VAL A 891 34.45 8.89 5.12
CA VAL A 891 34.58 7.52 4.61
C VAL A 891 33.83 7.43 3.31
N PHE A 892 34.54 7.08 2.23
CA PHE A 892 33.95 6.87 0.91
C PHE A 892 33.81 5.38 0.63
N THR A 893 32.60 4.96 0.28
CA THR A 893 32.27 3.55 0.03
C THR A 893 31.73 3.39 -1.38
N GLY A 894 32.58 2.88 -2.27
CA GLY A 894 32.25 2.59 -3.66
C GLY A 894 31.65 1.21 -3.83
N VAL A 895 30.32 1.09 -3.90
CA VAL A 895 29.58 -0.17 -4.04
C VAL A 895 29.30 -0.46 -5.52
N GLY A 896 30.01 -1.43 -6.09
CA GLY A 896 29.87 -1.75 -7.51
C GLY A 896 30.38 -0.61 -8.40
N GLU A 897 31.47 0.02 -7.99
CA GLU A 897 32.11 1.10 -8.73
C GLU A 897 32.98 0.57 -9.87
N ARG A 898 33.16 1.37 -10.92
CA ARG A 898 34.12 1.05 -11.99
C ARG A 898 35.53 1.39 -11.53
N THR A 899 36.49 0.52 -11.82
CA THR A 899 37.91 0.72 -11.45
C THR A 899 38.46 2.06 -11.95
N ARG A 900 38.06 2.49 -13.15
CA ARG A 900 38.46 3.79 -13.70
C ARG A 900 37.95 4.96 -12.85
N GLU A 901 36.67 4.94 -12.50
CA GLU A 901 36.01 6.03 -11.75
C GLU A 901 36.56 6.12 -10.32
N GLY A 902 36.81 4.98 -9.66
CA GLY A 902 37.48 4.96 -8.36
C GLY A 902 38.93 5.45 -8.40
N ASN A 903 39.67 5.13 -9.47
CA ASN A 903 41.04 5.60 -9.63
C ASN A 903 41.12 7.11 -9.92
N ASP A 904 40.23 7.60 -10.79
CA ASP A 904 40.10 9.03 -11.10
C ASP A 904 39.78 9.81 -9.80
N LEU A 905 38.80 9.34 -9.02
CA LEU A 905 38.44 9.93 -7.72
C LEU A 905 39.64 9.97 -6.75
N TYR A 906 40.42 8.88 -6.67
CA TYR A 906 41.58 8.81 -5.80
C TYR A 906 42.65 9.83 -6.17
N HIS A 907 42.96 9.99 -7.46
CA HIS A 907 43.93 10.97 -7.94
C HIS A 907 43.42 12.41 -7.79
N GLU A 908 42.14 12.67 -8.08
CA GLU A 908 41.53 13.99 -7.86
C GLU A 908 41.57 14.39 -6.37
N MET A 909 41.35 13.45 -5.46
CA MET A 909 41.51 13.69 -4.01
C MET A 909 42.97 13.98 -3.60
N GLN A 910 43.96 13.46 -4.34
CA GLN A 910 45.37 13.80 -4.14
C GLN A 910 45.68 15.21 -4.65
N GLU A 911 45.19 15.56 -5.84
CA GLU A 911 45.37 16.89 -6.44
C GLU A 911 44.75 17.99 -5.59
N THR A 912 43.56 17.74 -5.04
CA THR A 912 42.84 18.65 -4.14
C THR A 912 43.38 18.64 -2.70
N LYS A 913 44.41 17.82 -2.41
CA LYS A 913 45.07 17.66 -1.10
C LYS A 913 44.16 17.15 0.03
N VAL A 914 43.03 16.54 -0.31
CA VAL A 914 42.18 15.78 0.62
C VAL A 914 42.91 14.50 1.07
N ILE A 915 43.63 13.87 0.14
CA ILE A 915 44.57 12.77 0.39
C ILE A 915 45.99 13.31 0.25
N GLN A 916 46.79 13.14 1.29
CA GLN A 916 48.20 13.51 1.30
C GLN A 916 49.02 12.25 1.57
N LEU A 917 49.84 11.85 0.60
CA LEU A 917 50.61 10.60 0.69
C LEU A 917 51.69 10.65 1.79
N ASP A 918 52.30 11.82 1.98
CA ASP A 918 53.35 12.09 2.97
C ASP A 918 52.84 12.95 4.14
N GLY A 919 51.51 13.14 4.27
CA GLY A 919 50.87 14.02 5.25
C GLY A 919 49.61 13.40 5.89
N GLU A 920 48.86 14.20 6.64
CA GLU A 920 47.63 13.76 7.30
C GLU A 920 46.45 13.78 6.31
N SER A 921 46.01 12.60 5.89
CA SER A 921 44.80 12.44 5.08
C SER A 921 43.56 12.42 5.97
N LYS A 922 42.40 12.88 5.47
CA LYS A 922 41.14 12.91 6.24
C LYS A 922 40.05 11.98 5.72
N VAL A 923 40.33 11.20 4.69
CA VAL A 923 39.37 10.29 4.05
C VAL A 923 39.88 8.86 4.03
N ALA A 924 39.03 7.88 4.35
CA ALA A 924 39.30 6.46 4.10
C ALA A 924 38.44 5.96 2.93
N LEU A 925 38.98 5.10 2.07
CA LEU A 925 38.27 4.59 0.89
C LEU A 925 38.09 3.08 0.95
N VAL A 926 36.86 2.63 0.74
CA VAL A 926 36.50 1.21 0.63
C VAL A 926 35.84 0.99 -0.72
N PHE A 927 36.34 0.05 -1.51
CA PHE A 927 35.77 -0.27 -2.82
C PHE A 927 35.37 -1.73 -2.92
N GLY A 928 34.21 -1.95 -3.52
CA GLY A 928 33.81 -3.19 -4.15
C GLY A 928 33.55 -2.95 -5.63
N GLN A 929 34.24 -3.67 -6.50
CA GLN A 929 34.21 -3.42 -7.94
C GLN A 929 33.00 -4.08 -8.62
N MET A 930 32.59 -3.57 -9.80
CA MET A 930 31.49 -4.18 -10.57
C MET A 930 31.75 -5.65 -10.96
N ASN A 931 33.01 -6.02 -11.17
CA ASN A 931 33.42 -7.37 -11.57
C ASN A 931 33.64 -8.32 -10.38
N GLU A 932 33.52 -7.85 -9.15
CA GLU A 932 33.60 -8.71 -7.97
C GLU A 932 32.28 -9.46 -7.73
N PRO A 933 32.33 -10.62 -7.06
CA PRO A 933 31.13 -11.39 -6.74
C PRO A 933 30.08 -10.56 -5.99
N PRO A 934 28.78 -10.89 -6.14
CA PRO A 934 27.71 -10.16 -5.47
C PRO A 934 27.83 -10.17 -3.94
N GLY A 935 28.47 -11.20 -3.36
CA GLY A 935 28.80 -11.25 -1.93
C GLY A 935 29.64 -10.08 -1.45
N ALA A 936 30.71 -9.74 -2.19
CA ALA A 936 31.56 -8.60 -1.88
C ALA A 936 30.76 -7.29 -1.94
N ARG A 937 30.03 -7.07 -3.04
CA ARG A 937 29.21 -5.87 -3.24
C ARG A 937 28.14 -5.69 -2.14
N ALA A 938 27.56 -6.78 -1.66
CA ALA A 938 26.57 -6.78 -0.57
C ALA A 938 27.16 -6.53 0.84
N ARG A 939 28.48 -6.41 1.00
CA ARG A 939 29.17 -6.21 2.29
C ARG A 939 30.05 -4.95 2.34
N VAL A 940 30.37 -4.37 1.18
CA VAL A 940 31.22 -3.17 1.05
C VAL A 940 30.65 -1.98 1.84
N ALA A 941 29.34 -1.73 1.76
CA ALA A 941 28.65 -0.68 2.54
C ALA A 941 28.88 -0.84 4.05
N LEU A 942 28.79 -2.07 4.56
CA LEU A 942 28.99 -2.39 5.98
C LEU A 942 30.45 -2.18 6.40
N THR A 943 31.40 -2.46 5.50
CA THR A 943 32.83 -2.26 5.75
C THR A 943 33.17 -0.79 5.92
N GLY A 944 32.66 0.07 5.03
CA GLY A 944 32.81 1.53 5.17
C GLY A 944 32.14 2.06 6.43
N LEU A 945 30.93 1.57 6.72
CA LEU A 945 30.20 1.93 7.94
C LEU A 945 30.97 1.57 9.21
N THR A 946 31.62 0.40 9.29
CA THR A 946 32.43 0.00 10.44
C THR A 946 33.64 0.92 10.68
N ILE A 947 34.24 1.47 9.63
CA ILE A 947 35.29 2.50 9.77
C ILE A 947 34.71 3.78 10.35
N ALA A 948 33.55 4.21 9.84
CA ALA A 948 32.87 5.41 10.32
C ALA A 948 32.44 5.28 11.79
N GLU A 949 31.94 4.11 12.18
CA GLU A 949 31.57 3.79 13.57
C GLU A 949 32.76 3.84 14.52
N TYR A 950 33.94 3.36 14.11
CA TYR A 950 35.12 3.51 14.94
C TYR A 950 35.42 4.99 15.26
N PHE A 951 35.42 5.84 14.23
CA PHE A 951 35.70 7.27 14.43
C PHE A 951 34.60 7.96 15.26
N ARG A 952 33.33 7.56 15.10
CA ARG A 952 32.21 8.04 15.92
C ARG A 952 32.31 7.60 17.38
N ASP A 953 32.47 6.29 17.62
CA ASP A 953 32.24 5.67 18.93
C ASP A 953 33.48 5.66 19.83
N GLU A 954 34.67 5.53 19.23
CA GLU A 954 35.94 5.46 19.95
C GLU A 954 36.66 6.81 19.95
N GLU A 955 36.65 7.55 18.83
CA GLU A 955 37.32 8.86 18.72
C GLU A 955 36.39 10.06 18.92
N GLY A 956 35.07 9.84 19.04
CA GLY A 956 34.09 10.91 19.28
C GLY A 956 34.01 11.93 18.15
N GLN A 957 34.24 11.50 16.91
CA GLN A 957 34.27 12.39 15.74
C GLN A 957 32.92 12.44 15.03
N ASP A 958 32.68 13.56 14.35
CA ASP A 958 31.65 13.63 13.32
C ASP A 958 32.23 13.12 12.00
N VAL A 959 31.54 12.15 11.42
CA VAL A 959 32.00 11.44 10.24
C VAL A 959 30.97 11.62 9.12
N LEU A 960 31.46 11.95 7.93
CA LEU A 960 30.68 11.86 6.71
C LEU A 960 30.88 10.50 6.03
N LEU A 961 29.80 9.75 5.88
CA LEU A 961 29.79 8.47 5.18
C LEU A 961 29.15 8.62 3.80
N PHE A 962 29.93 8.42 2.75
CA PHE A 962 29.45 8.40 1.37
C PHE A 962 29.23 6.97 0.91
N ILE A 963 28.04 6.69 0.37
CA ILE A 963 27.70 5.40 -0.24
C ILE A 963 27.32 5.65 -1.70
N ASP A 964 28.23 5.36 -2.62
CA ASP A 964 27.99 5.40 -4.07
C ASP A 964 28.19 3.98 -4.63
N ASN A 965 27.16 3.21 -4.93
CA ASN A 965 25.75 3.55 -4.96
C ASN A 965 24.90 2.64 -4.06
N ILE A 966 23.99 3.22 -3.27
CA ILE A 966 23.14 2.43 -2.37
C ILE A 966 22.21 1.49 -3.14
N PHE A 967 21.80 1.84 -4.35
CA PHE A 967 21.05 0.96 -5.23
C PHE A 967 21.84 -0.31 -5.60
N ARG A 968 23.17 -0.19 -5.78
CA ARG A 968 24.03 -1.34 -6.10
C ARG A 968 24.19 -2.29 -4.92
N PHE A 969 24.11 -1.78 -3.69
CA PHE A 969 24.01 -2.61 -2.49
C PHE A 969 22.73 -3.47 -2.53
N THR A 970 21.59 -2.85 -2.84
CA THR A 970 20.31 -3.55 -3.00
C THR A 970 20.35 -4.58 -4.13
N GLN A 971 20.88 -4.21 -5.31
CA GLN A 971 21.03 -5.13 -6.44
C GLN A 971 21.90 -6.34 -6.10
N ALA A 972 23.03 -6.12 -5.41
CA ALA A 972 23.89 -7.19 -4.96
C ALA A 972 23.16 -8.13 -3.97
N GLY A 973 22.30 -7.58 -3.11
CA GLY A 973 21.42 -8.36 -2.24
C GLY A 973 20.46 -9.26 -3.00
N SER A 974 19.85 -8.77 -4.09
CA SER A 974 19.00 -9.57 -4.98
C SER A 974 19.77 -10.74 -5.60
N GLU A 975 20.96 -10.46 -6.15
CA GLU A 975 21.83 -11.48 -6.74
C GLU A 975 22.27 -12.54 -5.71
N VAL A 976 22.67 -12.12 -4.51
CA VAL A 976 22.99 -13.04 -3.40
C VAL A 976 21.78 -13.89 -3.03
N SER A 977 20.59 -13.29 -2.93
CA SER A 977 19.36 -13.99 -2.58
C SER A 977 19.00 -15.08 -3.59
N ALA A 978 19.10 -14.76 -4.89
CA ALA A 978 18.91 -15.72 -5.97
C ALA A 978 19.92 -16.88 -5.88
N LEU A 979 21.19 -16.57 -5.61
CA LEU A 979 22.25 -17.58 -5.43
C LEU A 979 22.01 -18.49 -4.22
N LEU A 980 21.40 -17.99 -3.15
CA LEU A 980 21.02 -18.79 -1.99
C LEU A 980 19.78 -19.66 -2.25
N GLY A 981 19.13 -19.53 -3.40
CA GLY A 981 17.90 -20.23 -3.75
C GLY A 981 16.66 -19.66 -3.05
N ARG A 982 16.72 -18.41 -2.59
CA ARG A 982 15.56 -17.70 -2.03
C ARG A 982 14.71 -17.17 -3.18
N ILE A 983 13.39 -17.27 -3.03
CA ILE A 983 12.44 -16.76 -4.01
C ILE A 983 12.49 -15.22 -3.98
N PRO A 984 12.66 -14.54 -5.13
CA PRO A 984 12.63 -13.08 -5.19
C PRO A 984 11.27 -12.50 -4.76
N SER A 985 11.27 -11.31 -4.19
CA SER A 985 10.10 -10.49 -3.88
C SER A 985 9.72 -9.58 -5.07
N ALA A 986 9.00 -8.48 -4.81
CA ALA A 986 8.56 -7.54 -5.85
C ALA A 986 9.72 -7.08 -6.76
N VAL A 987 9.47 -7.03 -8.08
CA VAL A 987 10.43 -6.56 -9.10
C VAL A 987 11.77 -7.33 -9.11
N GLY A 988 11.82 -8.52 -8.50
CA GLY A 988 13.01 -9.37 -8.50
C GLY A 988 14.02 -9.10 -7.38
N TYR A 989 13.67 -8.30 -6.36
CA TYR A 989 14.56 -8.06 -5.22
C TYR A 989 14.56 -9.20 -4.19
N GLN A 990 15.48 -9.17 -3.24
CA GLN A 990 15.52 -10.14 -2.13
C GLN A 990 14.35 -9.92 -1.16
N PRO A 991 13.76 -10.99 -0.58
CA PRO A 991 12.69 -10.86 0.41
C PRO A 991 13.17 -10.20 1.72
N THR A 992 14.48 -10.19 1.97
CA THR A 992 15.10 -9.53 3.12
C THR A 992 15.41 -8.05 2.90
N LEU A 993 15.02 -7.45 1.76
CA LEU A 993 15.44 -6.10 1.36
C LEU A 993 15.21 -5.06 2.47
N ALA A 994 14.00 -5.03 3.04
CA ALA A 994 13.67 -4.09 4.12
C ALA A 994 14.52 -4.31 5.38
N VAL A 995 14.83 -5.56 5.72
CA VAL A 995 15.65 -5.90 6.90
C VAL A 995 17.12 -5.56 6.64
N ASP A 996 17.67 -5.95 5.50
CA ASP A 996 19.07 -5.70 5.15
C ASP A 996 19.35 -4.19 5.04
N MET A 997 18.43 -3.43 4.44
CA MET A 997 18.49 -1.98 4.38
C MET A 997 18.36 -1.38 5.79
N GLY A 998 17.35 -1.80 6.56
CA GLY A 998 17.10 -1.29 7.91
C GLY A 998 18.30 -1.50 8.85
N LEU A 999 18.87 -2.70 8.90
CA LEU A 999 20.03 -3.02 9.74
C LEU A 999 21.23 -2.13 9.45
N MET A 1000 21.44 -1.76 8.19
CA MET A 1000 22.52 -0.85 7.80
C MET A 1000 22.16 0.62 8.10
N GLN A 1001 20.95 1.05 7.78
CA GLN A 1001 20.52 2.44 7.96
C GLN A 1001 20.40 2.81 9.45
N GLU A 1002 19.96 1.91 10.33
CA GLU A 1002 19.81 2.20 11.77
C GLU A 1002 21.14 2.41 12.51
N ARG A 1003 22.24 1.92 11.94
CA ARG A 1003 23.60 2.17 12.45
C ARG A 1003 24.09 3.60 12.15
N ILE A 1004 23.50 4.27 11.17
CA ILE A 1004 23.80 5.66 10.78
C ILE A 1004 22.93 6.59 11.64
N THR A 1005 23.52 7.15 12.69
CA THR A 1005 22.84 8.03 13.64
C THR A 1005 23.83 8.89 14.43
N THR A 1006 23.32 9.88 15.17
CA THR A 1006 24.06 10.67 16.16
C THR A 1006 24.03 10.00 17.52
N THR A 1007 25.20 9.85 18.13
CA THR A 1007 25.36 9.38 19.50
C THR A 1007 25.75 10.54 20.43
N THR A 1008 25.81 10.28 21.73
CA THR A 1008 26.34 11.23 22.72
C THR A 1008 27.84 11.57 22.54
N LYS A 1009 28.58 10.80 21.73
CA LYS A 1009 30.02 10.99 21.50
C LYS A 1009 30.34 11.67 20.18
N GLY A 1010 29.59 11.37 19.13
CA GLY A 1010 29.82 11.84 17.76
C GLY A 1010 28.69 11.42 16.83
N SER A 1011 28.77 11.79 15.55
CA SER A 1011 27.71 11.52 14.56
C SER A 1011 28.23 10.86 13.29
N ILE A 1012 27.38 10.05 12.64
CA ILE A 1012 27.62 9.63 11.25
C ILE A 1012 26.52 10.25 10.39
N THR A 1013 26.89 11.23 9.58
CA THR A 1013 25.98 11.81 8.57
C THR A 1013 26.24 11.10 7.25
N SER A 1014 25.21 10.55 6.62
CA SER A 1014 25.37 9.76 5.40
C SER A 1014 24.83 10.47 4.17
N VAL A 1015 25.62 10.50 3.10
CA VAL A 1015 25.19 10.96 1.76
C VAL A 1015 25.22 9.76 0.82
N GLN A 1016 24.04 9.38 0.34
CA GLN A 1016 23.83 8.15 -0.41
C GLN A 1016 23.36 8.49 -1.82
N ALA A 1017 24.13 8.11 -2.83
CA ALA A 1017 23.71 8.29 -4.21
C ALA A 1017 22.61 7.28 -4.52
N VAL A 1018 21.41 7.76 -4.85
CA VAL A 1018 20.27 6.90 -5.18
C VAL A 1018 20.04 6.93 -6.68
N TYR A 1019 20.12 5.75 -7.30
CA TYR A 1019 19.67 5.55 -8.67
C TYR A 1019 18.20 5.08 -8.64
N VAL A 1020 17.33 5.75 -9.38
CA VAL A 1020 15.92 5.38 -9.53
C VAL A 1020 15.77 4.70 -10.90
N PRO A 1021 15.51 3.39 -10.96
CA PRO A 1021 15.31 2.68 -12.22
C PRO A 1021 14.11 3.24 -12.97
N ALA A 1022 14.29 3.55 -14.26
CA ALA A 1022 13.22 4.06 -15.13
C ALA A 1022 12.45 5.28 -14.58
N ASP A 1023 13.06 6.04 -13.66
CA ASP A 1023 12.42 7.14 -12.92
C ASP A 1023 11.16 6.71 -12.14
N ASP A 1024 11.02 5.41 -11.83
CA ASP A 1024 9.94 4.85 -11.02
C ASP A 1024 10.30 4.89 -9.52
N LEU A 1025 9.78 5.90 -8.82
CA LEU A 1025 9.94 6.06 -7.36
C LEU A 1025 9.19 4.99 -6.55
N THR A 1026 8.34 4.19 -7.19
CA THR A 1026 7.60 3.09 -6.56
C THR A 1026 8.34 1.76 -6.63
N ASP A 1027 9.48 1.69 -7.33
CA ASP A 1027 10.35 0.51 -7.29
C ASP A 1027 10.76 0.20 -5.83
N PRO A 1028 10.72 -1.07 -5.40
CA PRO A 1028 10.98 -1.44 -4.01
C PRO A 1028 12.33 -0.96 -3.46
N ALA A 1029 13.37 -0.87 -4.29
CA ALA A 1029 14.70 -0.45 -3.87
C ALA A 1029 14.77 1.04 -3.46
N PRO A 1030 14.39 2.01 -4.32
CA PRO A 1030 14.29 3.41 -3.92
C PRO A 1030 13.22 3.61 -2.83
N ALA A 1031 12.05 2.98 -2.92
CA ALA A 1031 10.98 3.14 -1.91
C ALA A 1031 11.43 2.73 -0.49
N THR A 1032 12.13 1.59 -0.36
CA THR A 1032 12.68 1.15 0.93
C THR A 1032 13.77 2.11 1.43
N THR A 1033 14.60 2.63 0.53
CA THR A 1033 15.65 3.60 0.89
C THR A 1033 15.03 4.92 1.37
N PHE A 1034 13.97 5.40 0.72
CA PHE A 1034 13.29 6.66 1.05
C PHE A 1034 12.69 6.70 2.44
N ALA A 1035 12.21 5.55 2.95
CA ALA A 1035 11.68 5.46 4.30
C ALA A 1035 12.68 5.92 5.37
N HIS A 1036 13.99 5.81 5.09
CA HIS A 1036 15.06 6.16 6.02
C HIS A 1036 15.69 7.55 5.78
N LEU A 1037 15.35 8.27 4.71
CA LEU A 1037 15.99 9.55 4.39
C LEU A 1037 15.41 10.72 5.20
N ASP A 1038 16.27 11.60 5.68
CA ASP A 1038 15.93 12.85 6.38
C ASP A 1038 15.91 14.06 5.44
N ALA A 1039 16.73 14.02 4.39
CA ALA A 1039 16.79 15.03 3.35
C ALA A 1039 17.02 14.40 1.97
N THR A 1040 16.59 15.11 0.95
CA THR A 1040 16.71 14.74 -0.46
C THR A 1040 17.29 15.92 -1.23
N THR A 1041 18.34 15.68 -2.00
CA THR A 1041 18.98 16.68 -2.86
C THR A 1041 18.92 16.19 -4.29
N VAL A 1042 18.20 16.92 -5.14
CA VAL A 1042 17.95 16.53 -6.53
C VAL A 1042 18.86 17.35 -7.45
N LEU A 1043 19.78 16.70 -8.14
CA LEU A 1043 20.57 17.30 -9.21
C LEU A 1043 19.84 17.14 -10.56
N SER A 1044 19.24 18.23 -11.03
CA SER A 1044 18.36 18.27 -12.20
C SER A 1044 19.13 18.55 -13.49
N ARG A 1045 18.77 17.83 -14.56
CA ARG A 1045 19.29 18.09 -15.90
C ARG A 1045 18.88 19.48 -16.41
N GLY A 1046 17.64 19.91 -16.14
CA GLY A 1046 17.15 21.21 -16.58
C GLY A 1046 17.99 22.37 -16.02
N ILE A 1047 18.43 22.29 -14.76
CA ILE A 1047 19.31 23.29 -14.16
C ILE A 1047 20.73 23.24 -14.76
N SER A 1048 21.25 22.03 -15.02
CA SER A 1048 22.55 21.84 -15.68
C SER A 1048 22.57 22.36 -17.13
N GLU A 1049 21.49 22.21 -17.88
CA GLU A 1049 21.32 22.73 -19.26
C GLU A 1049 21.29 24.27 -19.29
N LEU A 1050 20.83 24.91 -18.21
CA LEU A 1050 20.94 26.36 -18.00
C LEU A 1050 22.36 26.82 -17.62
N GLY A 1051 23.29 25.87 -17.44
CA GLY A 1051 24.68 26.14 -17.06
C GLY A 1051 24.86 26.52 -15.58
N ILE A 1052 23.88 26.25 -14.72
CA ILE A 1052 23.89 26.60 -13.29
C ILE A 1052 24.46 25.43 -12.48
N TYR A 1053 25.53 25.69 -11.71
CA TYR A 1053 26.21 24.68 -10.89
C TYR A 1053 26.43 25.16 -9.45
N PRO A 1054 26.20 24.32 -8.41
CA PRO A 1054 25.72 22.94 -8.50
C PRO A 1054 24.29 22.87 -9.06
N ALA A 1055 23.99 21.80 -9.82
CA ALA A 1055 22.72 21.67 -10.54
C ALA A 1055 21.54 21.25 -9.65
N VAL A 1056 21.50 21.75 -8.40
CA VAL A 1056 20.48 21.40 -7.41
C VAL A 1056 19.16 22.07 -7.76
N ASP A 1057 18.09 21.30 -7.82
CA ASP A 1057 16.74 21.81 -8.00
C ASP A 1057 16.18 22.35 -6.68
N PRO A 1058 15.86 23.66 -6.60
CA PRO A 1058 15.40 24.30 -5.36
C PRO A 1058 13.96 23.94 -4.97
N LEU A 1059 13.15 23.40 -5.89
CA LEU A 1059 11.74 23.06 -5.65
C LEU A 1059 11.57 21.56 -5.39
N ASP A 1060 12.38 20.72 -6.03
CA ASP A 1060 12.31 19.26 -5.86
C ASP A 1060 13.17 18.72 -4.71
N SER A 1061 14.15 19.50 -4.22
CA SER A 1061 14.95 19.15 -3.03
C SER A 1061 14.22 19.48 -1.74
N LYS A 1062 14.19 18.55 -0.78
CA LYS A 1062 13.42 18.66 0.48
C LYS A 1062 14.22 18.22 1.69
N SER A 1063 13.95 18.81 2.85
CA SER A 1063 14.56 18.40 4.13
C SER A 1063 13.57 18.52 5.29
N ARG A 1064 13.61 17.54 6.21
CA ARG A 1064 12.88 17.60 7.50
C ARG A 1064 13.39 18.71 8.42
N MET A 1065 14.60 19.22 8.19
CA MET A 1065 15.20 20.29 8.99
C MET A 1065 14.64 21.67 8.64
N LEU A 1066 13.90 21.81 7.53
CA LEU A 1066 13.26 23.06 7.12
C LEU A 1066 11.99 23.34 7.96
N ASP A 1067 12.15 23.43 9.28
CA ASP A 1067 11.11 23.72 10.27
C ASP A 1067 11.54 24.95 11.09
N PRO A 1068 10.68 25.97 11.27
CA PRO A 1068 11.04 27.20 11.99
C PRO A 1068 11.46 26.96 13.44
N ARG A 1069 11.07 25.82 14.05
CA ARG A 1069 11.48 25.42 15.40
C ARG A 1069 12.92 24.92 15.47
N ILE A 1070 13.49 24.50 14.33
CA ILE A 1070 14.84 23.94 14.22
C ILE A 1070 15.81 25.00 13.68
N ILE A 1071 15.53 25.54 12.49
CA ILE A 1071 16.41 26.51 11.81
C ILE A 1071 16.15 27.96 12.21
N GLY A 1072 15.10 28.21 12.99
CA GLY A 1072 14.65 29.55 13.36
C GLY A 1072 13.78 30.20 12.29
N GLN A 1073 12.92 31.13 12.73
CA GLN A 1073 11.95 31.80 11.88
C GLN A 1073 12.60 32.54 10.71
N ASP A 1074 13.76 33.17 10.96
CA ASP A 1074 14.42 34.04 10.00
C ASP A 1074 14.93 33.29 8.76
N HIS A 1075 15.51 32.11 8.98
CA HIS A 1075 15.94 31.20 7.92
C HIS A 1075 14.72 30.65 7.19
N TYR A 1076 13.74 30.13 7.93
CA TYR A 1076 12.52 29.53 7.35
C TYR A 1076 11.75 30.49 6.45
N ASP A 1077 11.54 31.73 6.88
CA ASP A 1077 10.85 32.76 6.09
C ASP A 1077 11.62 33.11 4.81
N THR A 1078 12.95 33.13 4.89
CA THR A 1078 13.80 33.40 3.73
C THR A 1078 13.71 32.28 2.71
N ALA A 1079 13.87 31.04 3.15
CA ALA A 1079 13.77 29.86 2.29
C ALA A 1079 12.38 29.75 1.64
N SER A 1080 11.31 29.91 2.43
CA SER A 1080 9.92 29.84 1.95
C SER A 1080 9.62 30.89 0.89
N LYS A 1081 10.08 32.13 1.08
CA LYS A 1081 9.90 33.21 0.09
C LYS A 1081 10.70 32.98 -1.19
N VAL A 1082 11.92 32.44 -1.09
CA VAL A 1082 12.70 32.05 -2.27
C VAL A 1082 11.96 30.96 -3.06
N GLN A 1083 11.45 29.92 -2.39
CA GLN A 1083 10.68 28.86 -3.03
C GLN A 1083 9.40 29.40 -3.67
N GLN A 1084 8.66 30.28 -2.98
CA GLN A 1084 7.46 30.91 -3.51
C GLN A 1084 7.75 31.71 -4.78
N MET A 1085 8.79 32.55 -4.78
CA MET A 1085 9.14 33.37 -5.95
C MET A 1085 9.59 32.51 -7.15
N LEU A 1086 10.31 31.40 -6.90
CA LEU A 1086 10.70 30.45 -7.95
C LEU A 1086 9.49 29.65 -8.49
N GLN A 1087 8.52 29.31 -7.63
CA GLN A 1087 7.27 28.66 -8.04
C GLN A 1087 6.38 29.58 -8.86
N GLU A 1088 6.23 30.85 -8.44
CA GLU A 1088 5.52 31.89 -9.19
C GLU A 1088 6.17 32.11 -10.56
N TYR A 1089 7.50 32.19 -10.61
CA TYR A 1089 8.24 32.27 -11.86
C TYR A 1089 7.96 31.08 -12.78
N LYS A 1090 7.93 29.85 -12.26
CA LYS A 1090 7.60 28.64 -13.05
C LYS A 1090 6.20 28.73 -13.66
N SER A 1091 5.21 29.22 -12.92
CA SER A 1091 3.84 29.44 -13.44
C SER A 1091 3.78 30.53 -14.52
N LEU A 1092 4.64 31.55 -14.42
CA LEU A 1092 4.72 32.64 -15.41
C LEU A 1092 5.52 32.24 -16.67
N GLN A 1093 6.39 31.23 -16.62
CA GLN A 1093 7.20 30.79 -17.76
C GLN A 1093 6.34 30.35 -18.96
N ASP A 1094 5.22 29.65 -18.72
CA ASP A 1094 4.30 29.21 -19.79
C ASP A 1094 3.64 30.42 -20.48
N ILE A 1095 3.27 31.44 -19.70
CA ILE A 1095 2.70 32.68 -20.23
C ILE A 1095 3.73 33.43 -21.07
N ILE A 1096 4.97 33.55 -20.56
CA ILE A 1096 6.08 34.20 -21.29
C ILE A 1096 6.39 33.47 -22.59
N ALA A 1097 6.33 32.13 -22.61
CA ALA A 1097 6.61 31.33 -23.79
C ALA A 1097 5.55 31.50 -24.89
N ILE A 1098 4.28 31.74 -24.52
CA ILE A 1098 3.16 31.87 -25.46
C ILE A 1098 2.94 33.32 -25.89
N LEU A 1099 2.86 34.24 -24.94
CA LEU A 1099 2.42 35.63 -25.13
C LEU A 1099 3.58 36.63 -25.15
N GLY A 1100 4.77 36.23 -24.68
CA GLY A 1100 5.92 37.12 -24.54
C GLY A 1100 5.95 37.86 -23.19
N MET A 1101 7.12 38.43 -22.85
CA MET A 1101 7.35 39.11 -21.57
C MET A 1101 6.56 40.43 -21.44
N ASP A 1102 6.22 41.06 -22.56
CA ASP A 1102 5.58 42.38 -22.59
C ASP A 1102 4.13 42.36 -22.08
N GLU A 1103 3.46 41.20 -22.15
CA GLU A 1103 2.07 40.98 -21.75
C GLU A 1103 1.90 40.74 -20.24
N LEU A 1104 3.01 40.65 -19.49
CA LEU A 1104 2.98 40.54 -18.03
C LEU A 1104 2.70 41.89 -17.37
N SER A 1105 2.06 41.85 -16.19
CA SER A 1105 1.94 43.05 -15.36
C SER A 1105 3.34 43.51 -14.89
N GLU A 1106 3.51 44.80 -14.57
CA GLU A 1106 4.80 45.31 -14.08
C GLU A 1106 5.26 44.61 -12.77
N ALA A 1107 4.30 44.16 -11.95
CA ALA A 1107 4.59 43.36 -10.77
C ALA A 1107 5.12 41.96 -11.14
N ASP A 1108 4.49 41.30 -12.12
CA ASP A 1108 4.92 39.98 -12.60
C ASP A 1108 6.27 40.03 -13.30
N LYS A 1109 6.54 41.09 -14.08
CA LYS A 1109 7.87 41.33 -14.69
C LYS A 1109 8.95 41.42 -13.61
N LEU A 1110 8.70 42.19 -12.56
CA LEU A 1110 9.63 42.33 -11.44
C LEU A 1110 9.85 40.99 -10.71
N THR A 1111 8.79 40.21 -10.49
CA THR A 1111 8.89 38.84 -9.93
C THR A 1111 9.76 37.94 -10.80
N VAL A 1112 9.57 37.95 -12.12
CA VAL A 1112 10.37 37.16 -13.07
C VAL A 1112 11.84 37.56 -13.06
N GLU A 1113 12.14 38.86 -13.07
CA GLU A 1113 13.53 39.36 -13.03
C GLU A 1113 14.25 38.96 -11.74
N ARG A 1114 13.60 39.13 -10.59
CA ARG A 1114 14.16 38.73 -9.29
C ARG A 1114 14.31 37.22 -9.19
N ALA A 1115 13.34 36.44 -9.66
CA ALA A 1115 13.43 34.98 -9.69
C ALA A 1115 14.60 34.47 -10.54
N ARG A 1116 14.84 35.07 -11.71
CA ARG A 1116 15.99 34.75 -12.58
C ARG A 1116 17.34 35.07 -11.92
N LYS A 1117 17.40 36.14 -11.13
CA LYS A 1117 18.58 36.49 -10.33
C LYS A 1117 18.79 35.50 -9.19
N LEU A 1118 17.73 35.14 -8.46
CA LEU A 1118 17.77 34.11 -7.41
C LEU A 1118 18.21 32.75 -7.95
N GLN A 1119 17.66 32.31 -9.08
CA GLN A 1119 18.01 31.04 -9.72
C GLN A 1119 19.51 30.99 -10.06
N ARG A 1120 20.08 32.08 -10.60
CA ARG A 1120 21.52 32.17 -10.84
C ARG A 1120 22.32 32.27 -9.55
N PHE A 1121 21.82 33.00 -8.55
CA PHE A 1121 22.49 33.17 -7.26
C PHE A 1121 22.59 31.88 -6.44
N LEU A 1122 21.76 30.87 -6.73
CA LEU A 1122 21.91 29.52 -6.17
C LEU A 1122 23.18 28.80 -6.67
N SER A 1123 23.79 29.25 -7.77
CA SER A 1123 25.11 28.77 -8.18
C SER A 1123 26.22 29.20 -7.22
N GLN A 1124 27.26 28.39 -7.15
CA GLN A 1124 28.39 28.63 -6.27
C GLN A 1124 29.70 28.09 -6.87
N PRO A 1125 30.79 28.86 -6.83
CA PRO A 1125 32.10 28.37 -7.25
C PRO A 1125 32.63 27.34 -6.25
N PHE A 1126 32.84 26.11 -6.72
CA PHE A 1126 33.40 25.01 -5.93
C PHE A 1126 34.92 24.96 -6.05
N ALA A 1127 35.61 24.68 -4.94
CA ALA A 1127 37.07 24.59 -4.92
C ALA A 1127 37.58 23.42 -5.77
N VAL A 1128 36.88 22.29 -5.72
CA VAL A 1128 37.24 21.10 -6.52
C VAL A 1128 37.00 21.32 -8.03
N ALA A 1129 36.14 22.28 -8.38
CA ALA A 1129 35.84 22.61 -9.78
C ALA A 1129 36.71 23.75 -10.35
N GLN A 1130 37.62 24.33 -9.56
CA GLN A 1130 38.46 25.46 -9.99
C GLN A 1130 39.33 25.11 -11.21
N VAL A 1131 39.81 23.87 -11.31
CA VAL A 1131 40.63 23.40 -12.44
C VAL A 1131 39.84 23.43 -13.76
N PHE A 1132 38.53 23.20 -13.70
CA PHE A 1132 37.65 23.20 -14.87
C PHE A 1132 37.09 24.58 -15.19
N THR A 1133 36.74 25.36 -14.16
CA THR A 1133 36.04 26.65 -14.30
C THR A 1133 36.99 27.85 -14.38
N GLY A 1134 38.21 27.72 -13.86
CA GLY A 1134 39.15 28.82 -13.66
C GLY A 1134 38.72 29.82 -12.57
N ILE A 1135 37.61 29.56 -11.86
CA ILE A 1135 37.07 30.42 -10.80
C ILE A 1135 37.48 29.85 -9.46
N GLU A 1136 38.04 30.69 -8.58
CA GLU A 1136 38.41 30.27 -7.22
C GLU A 1136 37.19 29.88 -6.40
N GLY A 1137 37.25 28.71 -5.75
CA GLY A 1137 36.16 28.18 -4.95
C GLY A 1137 35.91 28.99 -3.68
N VAL A 1138 34.63 29.10 -3.28
CA VAL A 1138 34.22 29.89 -2.12
C VAL A 1138 33.33 29.06 -1.19
N LEU A 1139 33.68 29.06 0.10
CA LEU A 1139 32.84 28.54 1.18
C LEU A 1139 32.02 29.69 1.75
N VAL A 1140 30.69 29.56 1.76
CA VAL A 1140 29.77 30.64 2.15
C VAL A 1140 29.17 30.36 3.53
N ASP A 1141 29.20 31.34 4.44
CA ASP A 1141 28.56 31.21 5.76
C ASP A 1141 27.03 31.23 5.62
N LEU A 1142 26.32 30.48 6.47
CA LEU A 1142 24.86 30.43 6.48
C LEU A 1142 24.24 31.82 6.73
N LYS A 1143 24.83 32.64 7.60
CA LYS A 1143 24.32 34.00 7.88
C LYS A 1143 24.43 34.90 6.66
N ASP A 1144 25.55 34.81 5.94
CA ASP A 1144 25.76 35.57 4.70
C ASP A 1144 24.84 35.08 3.58
N THR A 1145 24.55 33.78 3.54
CA THR A 1145 23.56 33.19 2.64
C THR A 1145 22.18 33.80 2.90
N ILE A 1146 21.66 33.71 4.13
CA ILE A 1146 20.34 34.26 4.49
C ILE A 1146 20.28 35.77 4.20
N ARG A 1147 21.31 36.53 4.59
CA ARG A 1147 21.40 37.97 4.31
C ARG A 1147 21.31 38.27 2.82
N SER A 1148 22.08 37.56 2.00
CA SER A 1148 22.18 37.80 0.56
C SER A 1148 20.86 37.52 -0.15
N PHE A 1149 20.22 36.38 0.15
CA PHE A 1149 18.93 36.03 -0.45
C PHE A 1149 17.83 37.03 -0.07
N LYS A 1150 17.80 37.50 1.18
CA LYS A 1150 16.87 38.57 1.59
C LYS A 1150 17.08 39.87 0.85
N ALA A 1151 18.33 40.31 0.73
CA ALA A 1151 18.65 41.55 0.05
C ALA A 1151 18.23 41.51 -1.44
N ILE A 1152 18.42 40.37 -2.12
CA ILE A 1152 17.93 40.17 -3.49
C ILE A 1152 16.40 40.24 -3.55
N MET A 1153 15.69 39.53 -2.66
CA MET A 1153 14.21 39.56 -2.63
C MET A 1153 13.65 40.95 -2.34
N ASN A 1154 14.37 41.76 -1.56
CA ASN A 1154 13.99 43.13 -1.21
C ASN A 1154 14.37 44.17 -2.27
N GLY A 1155 14.99 43.76 -3.39
CA GLY A 1155 15.30 44.61 -4.54
C GLY A 1155 16.66 45.31 -4.49
N GLU A 1156 17.55 44.96 -3.56
CA GLU A 1156 18.86 45.61 -3.42
C GLU A 1156 19.89 45.23 -4.50
N GLY A 1157 19.47 44.52 -5.54
CA GLY A 1157 20.26 44.19 -6.73
C GLY A 1157 19.43 44.24 -8.02
N ASP A 1158 18.32 44.99 -8.00
CA ASP A 1158 17.45 45.16 -9.16
C ASP A 1158 18.17 45.91 -10.31
N ASP A 1159 19.07 46.82 -9.98
CA ASP A 1159 19.91 47.60 -10.89
C ASP A 1159 21.07 46.82 -11.54
N LEU A 1160 21.36 45.61 -11.05
CA LEU A 1160 22.45 44.77 -11.55
C LEU A 1160 21.99 43.80 -12.65
N PRO A 1161 22.85 43.49 -13.64
CA PRO A 1161 22.53 42.51 -14.67
C PRO A 1161 22.43 41.09 -14.09
N GLU A 1162 21.55 40.24 -14.65
CA GLU A 1162 21.34 38.85 -14.18
C GLU A 1162 22.64 38.03 -14.12
N SER A 1163 23.58 38.27 -15.03
CA SER A 1163 24.89 37.60 -15.09
C SER A 1163 25.81 37.90 -13.91
N ALA A 1164 25.56 38.98 -13.17
CA ALA A 1164 26.31 39.33 -11.96
C ALA A 1164 26.07 38.32 -10.82
N PHE A 1165 24.91 37.67 -10.81
CA PHE A 1165 24.52 36.71 -9.78
C PHE A 1165 25.01 35.28 -10.04
N TYR A 1166 25.65 35.04 -11.18
CA TYR A 1166 26.18 33.72 -11.55
C TYR A 1166 27.57 33.48 -10.96
N MET A 1167 27.79 32.32 -10.33
CA MET A 1167 29.07 31.83 -9.78
C MET A 1167 29.76 32.85 -8.86
N VAL A 1168 29.01 33.31 -7.85
CA VAL A 1168 29.49 34.24 -6.81
C VAL A 1168 29.12 33.71 -5.43
N GLY A 1169 29.88 34.12 -4.40
CA GLY A 1169 29.62 33.73 -3.00
C GLY A 1169 28.42 34.47 -2.43
N ASP A 1170 28.62 35.71 -2.00
CA ASP A 1170 27.61 36.57 -1.38
C ASP A 1170 27.10 37.68 -2.32
N ILE A 1171 26.16 38.49 -1.84
CA ILE A 1171 25.60 39.62 -2.60
C ILE A 1171 26.63 40.72 -2.91
N ASP A 1172 27.65 40.89 -2.06
CA ASP A 1172 28.67 41.92 -2.26
C ASP A 1172 29.61 41.55 -3.42
N ALA A 1173 29.93 40.26 -3.56
CA ALA A 1173 30.59 39.72 -4.75
C ALA A 1173 29.73 39.88 -6.01
N ALA A 1174 28.41 39.70 -5.91
CA ALA A 1174 27.49 39.95 -7.02
C ALA A 1174 27.51 41.43 -7.45
N ARG A 1175 27.49 42.37 -6.49
CA ARG A 1175 27.60 43.82 -6.74
C ARG A 1175 28.90 44.19 -7.45
N ALA A 1176 30.04 43.76 -6.90
CA ALA A 1176 31.35 44.04 -7.49
C ALA A 1176 31.47 43.49 -8.93
N LYS A 1177 30.92 42.29 -9.18
CA LYS A 1177 30.86 41.70 -10.52
C LYS A 1177 29.93 42.49 -11.46
N GLY A 1178 28.77 42.91 -10.98
CA GLY A 1178 27.80 43.70 -11.75
C GLY A 1178 28.35 45.06 -12.16
N GLU A 1179 29.00 45.78 -11.24
CA GLU A 1179 29.66 47.06 -11.54
C GLU A 1179 30.71 46.92 -12.64
N LYS A 1180 31.50 45.84 -12.61
CA LYS A 1180 32.49 45.54 -13.65
C LYS A 1180 31.84 45.27 -15.01
N ILE A 1181 30.76 44.47 -15.05
CA ILE A 1181 30.02 44.17 -16.28
C ILE A 1181 29.42 45.46 -16.87
N LEU A 1182 28.82 46.31 -16.04
CA LEU A 1182 28.25 47.58 -16.47
C LEU A 1182 29.34 48.54 -17.00
N ALA A 1183 30.49 48.61 -16.32
CA ALA A 1183 31.63 49.42 -16.77
C ALA A 1183 32.24 48.92 -18.09
N GLU A 1184 32.17 47.62 -18.39
CA GLU A 1184 32.59 47.03 -19.66
C GLU A 1184 31.56 47.26 -20.78
N LEU A 1185 30.25 47.24 -20.48
CA LEU A 1185 29.19 47.56 -21.45
C LEU A 1185 29.12 49.05 -21.81
N MET A 1186 29.63 49.92 -20.94
CA MET A 1186 29.75 51.36 -21.18
C MET A 1186 31.02 51.75 -21.97
N LYS A 1187 31.95 50.82 -22.17
CA LYS A 1187 33.13 50.97 -23.04
C LYS A 1187 32.82 50.44 -24.44
#